data_AF-A0A151LNT9-F1
#
_entry.id   AF-A0A151LNT9-F1
#
_cell.length_a   1.000
_cell.length_b   1.000
_cell.length_c   1.000
_cell.angle_alpha   90.00
_cell.angle_beta   90.00
_cell.angle_gamma   90.00
#
_symmetry.space_group_name_H-M   'P 1'
#
loop_
_entity.id
_entity.type
_entity.pdbx_description
1 polymer ?
#
loop_
_entity_poly.entity_id
_entity_poly.type
_entity_poly.pdbx_seq_one_letter_code
_entity_poly.pdbx_strand_id
1 'polypeptide(L)'
;MISYFKVVVFLIFFFQFLKNKVICSINESKNANENLNEDNNLNEDSNLNEDKNINDNIYQLKFMIANDELHKNLTIQEKLILDSLENDKLKYPLLKHETETYLDISKFKKKSINDADDDMYIIPTIQSSFYDIAKYEHLLKEQLIESYTANISDLIKKKLLIVRTLKTIKLMFIPLNSYKQKNNLKTALEELNEVFKNNVDQSEKNRLVNNHREAFKNILNVVDDIEKSKEIINKGETLILGNSKIDLMSTNDFFFTTNTNIKFMEELDNISKQYGLGLINQLGPHLIALGHFMILKLALKYYNIFFELKSVKFFSWQQILNFNMSDRYKILDMMCDQDAVYYSEKKRRKTYMKVDRSNTSMECNILEFLIHFFNKYQLEIIKITEDTDFDLHGMMEHRHIRDRFFSYMCNDPKECIIYHTDRFKKEKDEEDTFQQQDTSHNISAYNLYLNFYYFMKRYSSYGMRKTTYVHLLNLTGLINYDIRAYVTSLYLPGYYNIIEMSFTEETELPTLFYHSLECVKKCYFDENNEYTLFMKNTSIDSNFINEVSKCDLCKGAFLYANLKYDNVPSMLQKFYIYVTQGLKLKKVTSLVRTLDIYQDYSNFLSHDVNWYTFLFLFRITSFQEIAQKNVAESLYLNLKDEDSFHRSVTTSYWFPSHIKKYYTLHVRKHLPNNLLDELLKLMRKSTIEKMKKSITFLVHVNSFLQLDFFHNLNEPPFGFPRAHPLSLILEHKFKEWMNGSPAGFYFSNYQNPYIRKELHNRVLDLKFEPPKINEWNKVLKIIIKCAYEMYFEQRHVKNLFKYHNIHNINNKIMLMRDTYDMFNRKNFDDILFFADIVNIRKYLTATPLVKKRMDRTFYVVHSILGNSVNFYKYGIIYGFKVNKEILKEVVDELFSIYNFNTDIFTDTSFLQTVYLLFRKIEDTYKTQRRNDRM
;
A
#
# COMPACT_ATOMS: atom_id res chain seq x y z
N MET A 1 43.04 -34.03 23.34
CA MET A 1 41.79 -34.43 24.05
C MET A 1 41.77 -34.09 25.54
N ILE A 2 42.81 -34.37 26.36
CA ILE A 2 42.76 -34.08 27.82
C ILE A 2 42.89 -32.57 28.17
N SER A 3 43.52 -31.76 27.30
CA SER A 3 43.64 -30.31 27.51
C SER A 3 42.33 -29.54 27.27
N TYR A 4 41.46 -30.04 26.38
CA TYR A 4 40.20 -29.36 26.02
C TYR A 4 39.12 -29.51 27.10
N PHE A 5 39.09 -30.66 27.79
CA PHE A 5 38.13 -30.92 28.86
C PHE A 5 38.35 -29.98 30.06
N LYS A 6 39.60 -29.59 30.35
CA LYS A 6 39.92 -28.63 31.41
C LYS A 6 39.45 -27.21 31.06
N VAL A 7 39.51 -26.80 29.80
CA VAL A 7 39.07 -25.46 29.35
C VAL A 7 37.54 -25.33 29.37
N VAL A 8 36.82 -26.39 28.98
CA VAL A 8 35.36 -26.41 29.00
C VAL A 8 34.82 -26.40 30.43
N VAL A 9 35.42 -27.16 31.34
CA VAL A 9 35.06 -27.14 32.78
C VAL A 9 35.33 -25.76 33.40
N PHE A 10 36.43 -25.09 33.01
CA PHE A 10 36.77 -23.75 33.51
C PHE A 10 35.77 -22.67 33.02
N LEU A 11 35.34 -22.73 31.75
CA LEU A 11 34.34 -21.81 31.20
C LEU A 11 32.95 -21.98 31.83
N ILE A 12 32.55 -23.23 32.14
CA ILE A 12 31.29 -23.50 32.83
C ILE A 12 31.33 -22.96 34.26
N PHE A 13 32.43 -23.17 35.00
CA PHE A 13 32.62 -22.58 36.32
C PHE A 13 32.61 -21.04 36.29
N PHE A 14 33.18 -20.42 35.26
CA PHE A 14 33.23 -18.97 35.11
C PHE A 14 31.83 -18.35 34.89
N PHE A 15 30.99 -18.97 34.06
CA PHE A 15 29.60 -18.52 33.86
C PHE A 15 28.72 -18.76 35.10
N GLN A 16 29.01 -19.80 35.87
CA GLN A 16 28.28 -20.09 37.12
C GLN A 16 28.67 -19.11 38.23
N PHE A 17 29.92 -18.62 38.24
CA PHE A 17 30.38 -17.55 39.15
C PHE A 17 29.78 -16.17 38.80
N LEU A 18 29.59 -15.87 37.52
CA LEU A 18 28.92 -14.64 37.05
C LEU A 18 27.43 -14.59 37.41
N LYS A 19 26.77 -15.76 37.53
CA LYS A 19 25.34 -15.84 37.85
C LYS A 19 25.01 -15.58 39.34
N ASN A 20 26.02 -15.61 40.23
CA ASN A 20 25.85 -15.43 41.67
C ASN A 20 26.17 -14.01 42.20
N LYS A 21 26.38 -13.00 41.32
CA LYS A 21 26.72 -11.64 41.75
C LYS A 21 25.95 -10.49 41.11
N VAL A 22 24.71 -10.72 40.64
CA VAL A 22 23.84 -9.61 40.19
C VAL A 22 22.43 -9.80 40.74
N ILE A 23 22.25 -9.44 42.01
CA ILE A 23 20.98 -9.03 42.61
C ILE A 23 21.27 -7.83 43.54
N CYS A 24 20.52 -6.74 43.32
CA CYS A 24 20.28 -5.56 44.16
C CYS A 24 21.36 -4.47 44.31
N SER A 25 21.11 -3.30 43.70
CA SER A 25 20.96 -2.04 44.44
C SER A 25 20.23 -0.97 43.59
N ILE A 26 18.95 -0.76 43.85
CA ILE A 26 18.28 0.51 43.53
C ILE A 26 17.74 1.01 44.87
N ASN A 27 18.37 2.05 45.42
CA ASN A 27 17.83 2.84 46.51
C ASN A 27 18.01 4.32 46.17
N GLU A 28 16.87 5.00 46.17
CA GLU A 28 16.58 6.31 46.77
C GLU A 28 17.61 7.46 46.71
N SER A 29 17.14 8.52 46.05
CA SER A 29 17.21 9.95 46.42
C SER A 29 18.56 10.54 46.83
N LYS A 30 19.01 11.54 46.06
CA LYS A 30 19.59 12.76 46.61
C LYS A 30 19.42 13.94 45.65
N ASN A 31 18.69 14.92 46.17
CA ASN A 31 18.53 16.32 45.78
C ASN A 31 19.69 16.94 44.99
N ALA A 32 19.34 17.61 43.90
CA ALA A 32 20.07 18.76 43.38
C ALA A 32 19.08 19.90 43.21
N ASN A 33 19.13 20.84 44.15
CA ASN A 33 18.55 22.18 44.02
C ASN A 33 19.28 22.89 42.87
N GLU A 34 18.56 23.30 41.84
CA GLU A 34 18.98 24.40 40.99
C GLU A 34 17.90 25.49 41.04
N ASN A 35 18.39 26.69 41.38
CA ASN A 35 17.65 27.87 41.75
C ASN A 35 16.71 28.36 40.64
N LEU A 36 15.41 28.41 40.94
CA LEU A 36 14.47 29.29 40.26
C LEU A 36 14.53 30.64 40.97
N ASN A 37 15.20 31.60 40.36
CA ASN A 37 15.06 33.00 40.73
C ASN A 37 13.71 33.50 40.19
N GLU A 38 12.89 33.92 41.14
CA GLU A 38 11.72 34.77 40.95
C GLU A 38 12.17 36.10 40.34
N ASP A 39 11.63 36.45 39.17
CA ASP A 39 11.50 37.84 38.77
C ASP A 39 10.02 38.12 38.52
N ASN A 40 9.43 38.77 39.53
CA ASN A 40 8.14 39.41 39.49
C ASN A 40 8.18 40.57 38.50
N ASN A 41 7.25 40.59 37.54
CA ASN A 41 6.62 41.82 37.07
C ASN A 41 5.24 41.47 36.49
N LEU A 42 4.29 41.33 37.41
CA LEU A 42 2.89 41.67 37.19
C LEU A 42 2.82 43.16 36.87
N ASN A 43 2.16 43.53 35.77
CA ASN A 43 1.31 44.70 35.72
C ASN A 43 0.25 44.52 34.61
N GLU A 44 -1.00 44.50 35.10
CA GLU A 44 -2.18 45.14 34.52
C GLU A 44 -2.61 44.76 33.10
N ASP A 45 -3.62 43.87 33.02
CA ASP A 45 -4.83 44.07 32.21
C ASP A 45 -5.85 42.94 32.50
N SER A 46 -6.37 42.92 33.73
CA SER A 46 -7.29 41.88 34.20
C SER A 46 -8.78 42.25 34.13
N ASN A 47 -9.18 43.24 33.32
CA ASN A 47 -10.58 43.70 33.26
C ASN A 47 -11.21 43.78 31.84
N LEU A 48 -10.67 43.04 30.85
CA LEU A 48 -11.21 43.01 29.47
C LEU A 48 -11.53 41.60 28.92
N ASN A 49 -11.34 40.54 29.71
CA ASN A 49 -11.42 39.15 29.22
C ASN A 49 -12.72 38.39 29.54
N GLU A 50 -13.61 38.91 30.39
CA GLU A 50 -14.86 38.19 30.71
C GLU A 50 -15.92 38.31 29.59
N ASP A 51 -15.96 39.41 28.85
CA ASP A 51 -16.96 39.62 27.78
C ASP A 51 -16.62 38.96 26.43
N LYS A 52 -15.38 38.48 26.22
CA LYS A 52 -14.94 37.84 24.97
C LYS A 52 -15.25 36.34 24.87
N ASN A 53 -15.49 35.67 26.00
CA ASN A 53 -15.72 34.22 26.04
C ASN A 53 -17.15 33.81 25.62
N ILE A 54 -18.09 34.75 25.61
CA ILE A 54 -19.54 34.52 25.46
C ILE A 54 -19.94 34.22 23.99
N ASN A 55 -19.08 34.54 23.01
CA ASN A 55 -19.38 34.45 21.57
C ASN A 55 -18.66 33.32 20.80
N ASP A 56 -17.78 32.55 21.45
CA ASP A 56 -16.82 31.65 20.80
C ASP A 56 -17.48 30.46 20.05
N ASN A 57 -18.44 29.75 20.67
CA ASN A 57 -19.11 28.59 20.05
C ASN A 57 -19.89 28.96 18.78
N ILE A 58 -20.59 30.10 18.79
CA ILE A 58 -21.37 30.59 17.64
C ILE A 58 -20.44 30.95 16.48
N TYR A 59 -19.29 31.57 16.75
CA TYR A 59 -18.29 31.84 15.72
C TYR A 59 -17.74 30.53 15.13
N GLN A 60 -17.44 29.53 15.95
CA GLN A 60 -16.99 28.21 15.48
C GLN A 60 -18.02 27.52 14.56
N LEU A 61 -19.32 27.59 14.87
CA LEU A 61 -20.36 27.07 13.98
C LEU A 61 -20.45 27.88 12.68
N LYS A 62 -20.39 29.21 12.76
CA LYS A 62 -20.40 30.10 11.58
C LYS A 62 -19.26 29.79 10.61
N PHE A 63 -18.08 29.39 11.09
CA PHE A 63 -16.99 28.97 10.20
C PHE A 63 -17.35 27.78 9.30
N MET A 64 -18.29 26.93 9.69
CA MET A 64 -18.72 25.77 8.92
C MET A 64 -19.93 26.07 8.01
N ILE A 65 -20.93 26.81 8.51
CA ILE A 65 -22.22 26.98 7.81
C ILE A 65 -22.51 28.41 7.36
N ALA A 66 -21.64 29.38 7.62
CA ALA A 66 -21.84 30.80 7.34
C ALA A 66 -20.56 31.51 6.85
N ASN A 67 -19.59 30.77 6.32
CA ASN A 67 -18.30 31.31 5.91
C ASN A 67 -18.29 31.69 4.42
N ASP A 68 -18.16 32.99 4.13
CA ASP A 68 -18.14 33.52 2.75
C ASP A 68 -16.91 33.06 1.95
N GLU A 69 -15.75 32.90 2.59
CA GLU A 69 -14.54 32.41 1.93
C GLU A 69 -14.69 30.93 1.54
N LEU A 70 -15.25 30.11 2.43
CA LEU A 70 -15.58 28.71 2.13
C LEU A 70 -16.59 28.64 0.97
N HIS A 71 -17.65 29.44 1.01
CA HIS A 71 -18.66 29.50 -0.05
C HIS A 71 -18.05 29.87 -1.42
N LYS A 72 -17.18 30.89 -1.45
CA LYS A 72 -16.47 31.31 -2.66
C LYS A 72 -15.56 30.21 -3.21
N ASN A 73 -14.76 29.58 -2.35
CA ASN A 73 -13.82 28.53 -2.76
C ASN A 73 -14.54 27.27 -3.25
N LEU A 74 -15.64 26.87 -2.60
CA LEU A 74 -16.50 25.77 -3.07
C LEU A 74 -17.13 26.10 -4.43
N THR A 75 -17.53 27.36 -4.65
CA THR A 75 -18.12 27.80 -5.94
C THR A 75 -17.09 27.76 -7.07
N ILE A 76 -15.84 28.14 -6.79
CA ILE A 76 -14.73 28.01 -7.74
C ILE A 76 -14.51 26.53 -8.08
N GLN A 77 -14.44 25.67 -7.06
CA GLN A 77 -14.21 24.23 -7.24
C GLN A 77 -15.35 23.55 -8.01
N GLU A 78 -16.60 23.90 -7.72
CA GLU A 78 -17.77 23.42 -8.46
C GLU A 78 -17.68 23.75 -9.95
N LYS A 79 -17.40 25.03 -10.29
CA LYS A 79 -17.25 25.46 -11.69
C LYS A 79 -16.12 24.71 -12.39
N LEU A 80 -14.97 24.56 -11.74
CA LEU A 80 -13.84 23.81 -12.27
C LEU A 80 -14.21 22.35 -12.59
N ILE A 81 -14.97 21.69 -11.71
CA ILE A 81 -15.43 20.31 -11.93
C ILE A 81 -16.43 20.26 -13.09
N LEU A 82 -17.40 21.18 -13.16
CA LEU A 82 -18.38 21.23 -14.25
C LEU A 82 -17.71 21.50 -15.60
N ASP A 83 -16.78 22.44 -15.66
CA ASP A 83 -16.00 22.75 -16.87
C ASP A 83 -15.13 21.56 -17.30
N SER A 84 -14.58 20.80 -16.33
CA SER A 84 -13.83 19.58 -16.61
C SER A 84 -14.72 18.44 -17.11
N LEU A 85 -15.96 18.30 -16.60
CA LEU A 85 -16.93 17.31 -17.07
C LEU A 85 -17.44 17.66 -18.48
N GLU A 86 -17.57 18.95 -18.78
CA GLU A 86 -18.00 19.45 -20.09
C GLU A 86 -16.95 19.21 -21.20
N ASN A 87 -15.66 19.27 -20.85
CA ASN A 87 -14.53 19.06 -21.77
C ASN A 87 -13.89 17.68 -21.64
N ASP A 88 -14.57 16.74 -20.98
CA ASP A 88 -14.06 15.39 -20.73
C ASP A 88 -13.92 14.59 -22.04
N LYS A 89 -12.94 13.68 -22.07
CA LYS A 89 -12.76 12.74 -23.18
C LYS A 89 -13.85 11.66 -23.18
N LEU A 90 -14.30 11.25 -21.99
CA LEU A 90 -15.36 10.25 -21.83
C LEU A 90 -16.74 10.93 -21.77
N LYS A 91 -17.50 10.91 -22.86
CA LYS A 91 -18.81 11.60 -22.95
C LYS A 91 -19.97 10.75 -22.41
N TYR A 92 -19.91 10.40 -21.12
CA TYR A 92 -20.95 9.67 -20.38
C TYR A 92 -21.50 10.50 -19.21
N PRO A 93 -22.78 10.33 -18.81
CA PRO A 93 -23.77 9.38 -19.35
C PRO A 93 -24.49 9.89 -20.61
N LEU A 94 -24.83 8.95 -21.49
CA LEU A 94 -25.64 9.14 -22.69
C LEU A 94 -27.13 9.22 -22.35
N LEU A 95 -27.85 10.05 -23.09
CA LEU A 95 -29.29 10.24 -22.97
C LEU A 95 -30.02 9.13 -23.75
N LYS A 96 -30.60 8.18 -23.02
CA LYS A 96 -31.52 7.14 -23.54
C LYS A 96 -32.94 7.42 -23.04
N HIS A 97 -33.96 6.78 -23.61
CA HIS A 97 -35.35 6.92 -23.15
C HIS A 97 -35.53 6.59 -21.65
N GLU A 98 -34.81 5.59 -21.15
CA GLU A 98 -34.82 5.22 -19.72
C GLU A 98 -34.16 6.29 -18.82
N THR A 99 -33.27 7.11 -19.38
CA THR A 99 -32.61 8.20 -18.67
C THR A 99 -33.56 9.38 -18.43
N GLU A 100 -34.46 9.65 -19.39
CA GLU A 100 -35.45 10.74 -19.31
C GLU A 100 -36.54 10.47 -18.28
N THR A 101 -36.84 9.20 -17.99
CA THR A 101 -37.80 8.82 -16.94
C THR A 101 -37.17 8.86 -15.54
N TYR A 102 -35.86 8.65 -15.43
CA TYR A 102 -35.15 8.60 -14.15
C TYR A 102 -34.69 9.97 -13.62
N LEU A 103 -34.23 10.85 -14.52
CA LEU A 103 -33.69 12.18 -14.22
C LEU A 103 -34.62 13.31 -14.71
N ASP A 104 -34.70 14.39 -13.92
CA ASP A 104 -35.28 15.66 -14.37
C ASP A 104 -34.29 16.40 -15.29
N ILE A 105 -34.45 16.17 -16.59
CA ILE A 105 -33.56 16.68 -17.64
C ILE A 105 -33.52 18.22 -17.71
N SER A 106 -34.53 18.92 -17.17
CA SER A 106 -34.59 20.40 -17.21
C SER A 106 -33.42 21.08 -16.47
N LYS A 107 -32.84 20.38 -15.48
CA LYS A 107 -31.72 20.86 -14.65
C LYS A 107 -30.34 20.51 -15.20
N PHE A 108 -30.27 19.88 -16.37
CA PHE A 108 -29.04 19.42 -16.99
C PHE A 108 -28.83 20.07 -18.35
N LYS A 109 -27.56 20.20 -18.76
CA LYS A 109 -27.18 20.67 -20.09
C LYS A 109 -27.00 19.47 -21.00
N LYS A 110 -27.65 19.48 -22.15
CA LYS A 110 -27.47 18.46 -23.21
C LYS A 110 -26.39 18.93 -24.20
N LYS A 111 -25.52 18.03 -24.63
CA LYS A 111 -24.54 18.27 -25.70
C LYS A 111 -24.46 17.08 -26.65
N SER A 112 -24.20 17.34 -27.93
CA SER A 112 -23.96 16.31 -28.93
C SER A 112 -22.54 15.77 -28.82
N ILE A 113 -22.36 14.48 -29.09
CA ILE A 113 -21.04 13.86 -29.15
C ILE A 113 -20.26 14.41 -30.35
N ASN A 114 -20.87 14.43 -31.53
CA ASN A 114 -20.35 14.98 -32.78
C ASN A 114 -21.49 15.67 -33.54
N ASP A 115 -21.17 16.51 -34.54
CA ASP A 115 -22.19 17.14 -35.41
C ASP A 115 -22.95 16.14 -36.31
N ALA A 116 -22.54 14.87 -36.32
CA ALA A 116 -23.07 13.81 -37.19
C ALA A 116 -23.79 12.67 -36.47
N ASP A 117 -23.75 12.60 -35.13
CA ASP A 117 -24.38 11.52 -34.33
C ASP A 117 -25.54 12.09 -33.49
N ASP A 118 -26.69 11.39 -33.47
CA ASP A 118 -27.87 11.75 -32.67
C ASP A 118 -27.69 11.51 -31.15
N ASP A 119 -26.60 10.85 -30.75
CA ASP A 119 -26.31 10.53 -29.35
C ASP A 119 -25.91 11.79 -28.57
N MET A 120 -26.79 12.18 -27.65
CA MET A 120 -26.61 13.31 -26.74
C MET A 120 -26.13 12.81 -25.38
N TYR A 121 -25.23 13.55 -24.73
CA TYR A 121 -24.82 13.28 -23.35
C TYR A 121 -25.24 14.41 -22.41
N ILE A 122 -25.32 14.07 -21.13
CA ILE A 122 -25.89 14.93 -20.09
C ILE A 122 -24.76 15.45 -19.20
N ILE A 123 -24.76 16.75 -18.92
CA ILE A 123 -23.84 17.40 -17.98
C ILE A 123 -24.64 18.09 -16.87
N PRO A 124 -24.30 17.92 -15.59
CA PRO A 124 -24.90 18.68 -14.50
C PRO A 124 -24.70 20.20 -14.65
N THR A 125 -25.58 20.98 -14.05
CA THR A 125 -25.45 22.44 -14.01
C THR A 125 -25.31 22.94 -12.57
N ILE A 126 -25.04 24.23 -12.42
CA ILE A 126 -25.01 24.89 -11.10
C ILE A 126 -26.37 24.75 -10.39
N GLN A 127 -27.48 24.66 -11.13
CA GLN A 127 -28.84 24.53 -10.59
C GLN A 127 -29.19 23.10 -10.15
N SER A 128 -28.41 22.09 -10.53
CA SER A 128 -28.66 20.70 -10.13
C SER A 128 -28.55 20.54 -8.61
N SER A 129 -29.55 19.91 -8.00
CA SER A 129 -29.61 19.66 -6.55
C SER A 129 -28.74 18.46 -6.15
N PHE A 130 -28.57 18.23 -4.85
CA PHE A 130 -27.88 17.05 -4.32
C PHE A 130 -28.49 15.73 -4.85
N TYR A 131 -29.82 15.62 -4.87
CA TYR A 131 -30.51 14.41 -5.35
C TYR A 131 -30.31 14.20 -6.85
N ASP A 132 -30.26 15.28 -7.63
CA ASP A 132 -30.01 15.22 -9.08
C ASP A 132 -28.59 14.67 -9.34
N ILE A 133 -27.59 15.12 -8.57
CA ILE A 133 -26.21 14.60 -8.67
C ILE A 133 -26.11 13.14 -8.18
N ALA A 134 -26.85 12.75 -7.14
CA ALA A 134 -26.86 11.37 -6.66
C ALA A 134 -27.41 10.40 -7.72
N LYS A 135 -28.52 10.76 -8.37
CA LYS A 135 -29.07 9.99 -9.50
C LYS A 135 -28.14 9.98 -10.71
N TYR A 136 -27.49 11.11 -11.00
CA TYR A 136 -26.50 11.20 -12.06
C TYR A 136 -25.29 10.29 -11.81
N GLU A 137 -24.82 10.17 -10.57
CA GLU A 137 -23.74 9.25 -10.18
C GLU A 137 -24.13 7.79 -10.46
N HIS A 138 -25.37 7.39 -10.17
CA HIS A 138 -25.86 6.02 -10.42
C HIS A 138 -25.87 5.68 -11.91
N LEU A 139 -26.44 6.56 -12.74
CA LEU A 139 -26.47 6.40 -14.20
C LEU A 139 -25.06 6.40 -14.81
N LEU A 140 -24.19 7.27 -14.31
CA LEU A 140 -22.81 7.30 -14.74
C LEU A 140 -22.13 5.96 -14.42
N LYS A 141 -22.29 5.46 -13.19
CA LYS A 141 -21.68 4.21 -12.76
C LYS A 141 -22.15 3.02 -13.60
N GLU A 142 -23.44 2.90 -13.87
CA GLU A 142 -24.00 1.90 -14.78
C GLU A 142 -23.28 1.89 -16.13
N GLN A 143 -23.26 3.04 -16.83
CA GLN A 143 -22.70 3.11 -18.18
C GLN A 143 -21.18 2.96 -18.21
N LEU A 144 -20.47 3.35 -17.14
CA LEU A 144 -19.04 3.12 -17.01
C LEU A 144 -18.70 1.65 -16.76
N ILE A 145 -19.55 0.89 -16.07
CA ILE A 145 -19.38 -0.57 -15.91
C ILE A 145 -19.57 -1.27 -17.27
N GLU A 146 -20.56 -0.85 -18.07
CA GLU A 146 -20.82 -1.40 -19.41
C GLU A 146 -19.65 -1.15 -20.37
N SER A 147 -19.10 0.06 -20.36
CA SER A 147 -18.02 0.49 -21.26
C SER A 147 -16.62 0.16 -20.76
N TYR A 148 -16.47 -0.53 -19.62
CA TYR A 148 -15.20 -0.73 -18.96
C TYR A 148 -14.18 -1.49 -19.83
N THR A 149 -12.99 -0.92 -19.98
CA THR A 149 -11.79 -1.60 -20.49
C THR A 149 -10.54 -1.17 -19.72
N ALA A 150 -9.52 -2.02 -19.65
CA ALA A 150 -8.27 -1.72 -18.94
C ALA A 150 -7.58 -0.44 -19.45
N ASN A 151 -7.69 -0.15 -20.75
CA ASN A 151 -7.07 1.00 -21.42
C ASN A 151 -7.62 2.36 -20.98
N ILE A 152 -8.89 2.43 -20.56
CA ILE A 152 -9.55 3.68 -20.13
C ILE A 152 -9.85 3.68 -18.62
N SER A 153 -9.38 2.67 -17.89
CA SER A 153 -9.70 2.48 -16.47
C SER A 153 -9.26 3.65 -15.58
N ASP A 154 -8.17 4.35 -15.91
CA ASP A 154 -7.71 5.56 -15.22
C ASP A 154 -8.70 6.73 -15.38
N LEU A 155 -9.26 6.91 -16.58
CA LEU A 155 -10.24 7.96 -16.86
C LEU A 155 -11.57 7.70 -16.15
N ILE A 156 -12.02 6.43 -16.12
CA ILE A 156 -13.21 6.00 -15.38
C ILE A 156 -13.08 6.36 -13.89
N LYS A 157 -11.95 5.99 -13.27
CA LYS A 157 -11.66 6.28 -11.86
C LYS A 157 -11.67 7.77 -11.56
N LYS A 158 -11.00 8.57 -12.39
CA LYS A 158 -10.99 10.05 -12.25
C LYS A 158 -12.41 10.60 -12.30
N LYS A 159 -13.23 10.14 -13.25
CA LYS A 159 -14.59 10.62 -13.45
C LYS A 159 -15.49 10.32 -12.26
N LEU A 160 -15.44 9.09 -11.73
CA LEU A 160 -16.18 8.71 -10.53
C LEU A 160 -15.76 9.55 -9.31
N LEU A 161 -14.46 9.80 -9.15
CA LEU A 161 -13.93 10.60 -8.05
C LEU A 161 -14.42 12.06 -8.10
N ILE A 162 -14.32 12.74 -9.25
CA ILE A 162 -14.76 14.15 -9.37
C ILE A 162 -16.28 14.30 -9.23
N VAL A 163 -17.08 13.32 -9.68
CA VAL A 163 -18.54 13.34 -9.50
C VAL A 163 -18.90 13.12 -8.03
N ARG A 164 -18.19 12.24 -7.31
CA ARG A 164 -18.32 12.12 -5.85
C ARG A 164 -17.93 13.40 -5.13
N THR A 165 -16.89 14.10 -5.58
CA THR A 165 -16.52 15.42 -5.04
C THR A 165 -17.64 16.44 -5.29
N LEU A 166 -18.21 16.50 -6.50
CA LEU A 166 -19.32 17.40 -6.82
C LEU A 166 -20.53 17.15 -5.90
N LYS A 167 -20.88 15.88 -5.69
CA LYS A 167 -21.94 15.47 -4.77
C LYS A 167 -21.69 15.96 -3.34
N THR A 168 -20.46 15.84 -2.87
CA THR A 168 -20.04 16.33 -1.54
C THR A 168 -20.13 17.85 -1.45
N ILE A 169 -19.68 18.58 -2.49
CA ILE A 169 -19.77 20.04 -2.55
C ILE A 169 -21.23 20.50 -2.52
N LYS A 170 -22.12 19.87 -3.29
CA LYS A 170 -23.56 20.17 -3.27
C LYS A 170 -24.15 20.02 -1.87
N LEU A 171 -23.76 18.97 -1.14
CA LEU A 171 -24.19 18.75 0.24
C LEU A 171 -23.67 19.85 1.19
N MET A 172 -22.41 20.28 1.02
CA MET A 172 -21.82 21.37 1.83
C MET A 172 -22.49 22.73 1.56
N PHE A 173 -22.99 22.95 0.34
CA PHE A 173 -23.68 24.20 -0.01
C PHE A 173 -25.04 24.37 0.64
N ILE A 174 -25.75 23.30 0.99
CA ILE A 174 -27.11 23.35 1.54
C ILE A 174 -27.19 24.27 2.78
N PRO A 175 -26.40 24.03 3.85
CA PRO A 175 -26.45 24.90 5.03
C PRO A 175 -25.91 26.32 4.74
N LEU A 176 -24.89 26.47 3.88
CA LEU A 176 -24.32 27.78 3.52
C LEU A 176 -25.34 28.67 2.80
N ASN A 177 -26.03 28.12 1.80
CA ASN A 177 -27.04 28.84 1.03
C ASN A 177 -28.28 29.14 1.89
N SER A 178 -28.71 28.18 2.72
CA SER A 178 -29.81 28.37 3.67
C SER A 178 -29.52 29.51 4.64
N TYR A 179 -28.33 29.53 5.24
CA TYR A 179 -27.92 30.60 6.14
C TYR A 179 -27.84 31.95 5.43
N LYS A 180 -27.28 32.00 4.22
CA LYS A 180 -27.18 33.25 3.45
C LYS A 180 -28.55 33.86 3.13
N GLN A 181 -29.59 33.04 2.98
CA GLN A 181 -30.96 33.50 2.71
C GLN A 181 -31.74 33.83 3.99
N LYS A 182 -31.66 32.97 5.01
CA LYS A 182 -32.52 33.03 6.21
C LYS A 182 -31.83 33.65 7.44
N ASN A 183 -30.51 33.81 7.41
CA ASN A 183 -29.65 34.31 8.48
C ASN A 183 -29.87 33.62 9.85
N ASN A 184 -30.25 32.34 9.84
CA ASN A 184 -30.54 31.56 11.05
C ASN A 184 -29.74 30.25 11.04
N LEU A 185 -28.90 30.05 12.07
CA LEU A 185 -28.02 28.88 12.20
C LEU A 185 -28.80 27.58 12.41
N LYS A 186 -29.85 27.61 13.25
CA LYS A 186 -30.67 26.42 13.55
C LYS A 186 -31.43 25.96 12.32
N THR A 187 -32.06 26.89 11.62
CA THR A 187 -32.80 26.59 10.38
C THR A 187 -31.89 26.04 9.28
N ALA A 188 -30.65 26.54 9.17
CA ALA A 188 -29.68 26.02 8.21
C ALA A 188 -29.26 24.57 8.51
N LEU A 189 -29.10 24.22 9.80
CA LEU A 189 -28.82 22.84 10.21
C LEU A 189 -30.03 21.92 10.01
N GLU A 190 -31.24 22.40 10.30
CA GLU A 190 -32.48 21.65 10.06
C GLU A 190 -32.68 21.37 8.56
N GLU A 191 -32.35 22.31 7.68
CA GLU A 191 -32.45 22.12 6.22
C GLU A 191 -31.43 21.11 5.69
N LEU A 192 -30.21 21.08 6.24
CA LEU A 192 -29.26 20.00 5.96
C LEU A 192 -29.81 18.64 6.41
N ASN A 193 -30.48 18.60 7.55
CA ASN A 193 -31.03 17.38 8.11
C ASN A 193 -32.19 16.79 7.28
N GLU A 194 -33.03 17.63 6.66
CA GLU A 194 -34.10 17.18 5.75
C GLU A 194 -33.55 16.29 4.60
N VAL A 195 -32.31 16.51 4.15
CA VAL A 195 -31.69 15.73 3.08
C VAL A 195 -31.61 14.24 3.40
N PHE A 196 -31.48 13.93 4.69
CA PHE A 196 -31.29 12.58 5.22
C PHE A 196 -32.57 11.96 5.76
N LYS A 197 -33.69 12.69 5.78
CA LYS A 197 -34.99 12.11 6.16
C LYS A 197 -35.49 11.17 5.05
N ASN A 198 -35.85 9.96 5.45
CA ASN A 198 -36.54 9.01 4.59
C ASN A 198 -38.05 9.28 4.61
N ASN A 199 -38.55 9.88 3.53
CA ASN A 199 -39.99 10.03 3.26
C ASN A 199 -40.58 8.71 2.71
N VAL A 200 -40.38 7.59 3.42
CA VAL A 200 -41.03 6.31 3.11
C VAL A 200 -42.26 6.17 3.99
N ASP A 201 -43.38 5.70 3.43
CA ASP A 201 -44.62 5.49 4.17
C ASP A 201 -44.42 4.53 5.35
N GLN A 202 -45.05 4.84 6.47
CA GLN A 202 -44.88 4.13 7.75
C GLN A 202 -45.30 2.65 7.68
N SER A 203 -46.23 2.32 6.76
CA SER A 203 -46.68 0.94 6.48
C SER A 203 -45.63 0.11 5.72
N GLU A 204 -44.92 0.72 4.77
CA GLU A 204 -43.88 0.08 3.98
C GLU A 204 -42.60 -0.13 4.82
N LYS A 205 -42.29 0.83 5.70
CA LYS A 205 -41.22 0.73 6.72
C LYS A 205 -41.42 -0.47 7.65
N ASN A 206 -42.63 -0.67 8.18
CA ASN A 206 -42.92 -1.80 9.08
C ASN A 206 -42.79 -3.17 8.39
N ARG A 207 -43.16 -3.26 7.10
CA ARG A 207 -43.00 -4.49 6.31
C ARG A 207 -41.54 -4.84 6.10
N LEU A 208 -40.69 -3.85 5.77
CA LEU A 208 -39.25 -4.04 5.55
C LEU A 208 -38.53 -4.48 6.83
N VAL A 209 -38.85 -3.87 7.98
CA VAL A 209 -38.26 -4.25 9.28
C VAL A 209 -38.61 -5.70 9.66
N ASN A 210 -39.86 -6.12 9.45
CA ASN A 210 -40.27 -7.50 9.70
C ASN A 210 -39.54 -8.49 8.77
N ASN A 211 -39.40 -8.15 7.49
CA ASN A 211 -38.63 -8.95 6.53
C ASN A 211 -37.15 -9.08 6.94
N HIS A 212 -36.52 -8.00 7.42
CA HIS A 212 -35.13 -8.04 7.87
C HIS A 212 -34.96 -8.89 9.13
N ARG A 213 -35.91 -8.84 10.06
CA ARG A 213 -35.88 -9.69 11.26
C ARG A 213 -35.98 -11.17 10.92
N GLU A 214 -36.86 -11.54 10.00
CA GLU A 214 -36.94 -12.91 9.47
C GLU A 214 -35.65 -13.31 8.74
N ALA A 215 -35.08 -12.40 7.94
CA ALA A 215 -33.81 -12.63 7.26
C ALA A 215 -32.67 -12.89 8.26
N PHE A 216 -32.53 -12.08 9.31
CA PHE A 216 -31.52 -12.29 10.35
C PHE A 216 -31.74 -13.60 11.11
N LYS A 217 -32.99 -13.97 11.42
CA LYS A 217 -33.30 -15.27 12.04
C LYS A 217 -32.86 -16.43 11.15
N ASN A 218 -33.16 -16.36 9.85
CA ASN A 218 -32.75 -17.39 8.90
C ASN A 218 -31.23 -17.47 8.75
N ILE A 219 -30.54 -16.32 8.68
CA ILE A 219 -29.08 -16.26 8.62
C ILE A 219 -28.46 -16.89 9.87
N LEU A 220 -28.94 -16.53 11.07
CA LEU A 220 -28.43 -17.07 12.33
C LEU A 220 -28.66 -18.59 12.45
N ASN A 221 -29.81 -19.10 11.98
CA ASN A 221 -30.06 -20.55 11.94
C ASN A 221 -29.05 -21.26 11.03
N VAL A 222 -28.82 -20.75 9.82
CA VAL A 222 -27.84 -21.32 8.88
C VAL A 222 -26.42 -21.28 9.46
N VAL A 223 -26.07 -20.19 10.15
CA VAL A 223 -24.79 -20.06 10.84
C VAL A 223 -24.66 -21.13 11.92
N ASP A 224 -25.66 -21.28 12.79
CA ASP A 224 -25.65 -22.26 13.88
C ASP A 224 -25.58 -23.71 13.33
N ASP A 225 -26.22 -23.99 12.20
CA ASP A 225 -26.16 -25.31 11.53
C ASP A 225 -24.75 -25.60 10.98
N ILE A 226 -24.10 -24.62 10.35
CA ILE A 226 -22.72 -24.73 9.84
C ILE A 226 -21.73 -24.84 11.00
N GLU A 227 -21.94 -24.10 12.09
CA GLU A 227 -21.13 -24.18 13.30
C GLU A 227 -21.20 -25.56 13.97
N LYS A 228 -22.37 -26.21 13.98
CA LYS A 228 -22.56 -27.53 14.59
C LYS A 228 -22.09 -28.68 13.69
N SER A 229 -22.01 -28.47 12.37
CA SER A 229 -21.55 -29.49 11.44
C SER A 229 -20.08 -29.85 11.65
N LYS A 230 -19.80 -31.17 11.70
CA LYS A 230 -18.43 -31.73 11.74
C LYS A 230 -17.85 -31.98 10.35
N GLU A 231 -18.70 -32.00 9.31
CA GLU A 231 -18.29 -32.28 7.92
C GLU A 231 -17.64 -31.05 7.26
N ILE A 232 -18.00 -29.85 7.70
CA ILE A 232 -17.48 -28.58 7.17
C ILE A 232 -16.18 -28.20 7.90
N ILE A 233 -15.05 -28.39 7.22
CA ILE A 233 -13.72 -28.06 7.76
C ILE A 233 -13.50 -26.53 7.76
N ASN A 234 -13.80 -25.84 6.65
CA ASN A 234 -13.62 -24.39 6.50
C ASN A 234 -14.95 -23.64 6.70
N LYS A 235 -15.44 -23.60 7.94
CA LYS A 235 -16.75 -22.98 8.28
C LYS A 235 -16.89 -21.55 7.76
N GLY A 236 -15.85 -20.72 7.93
CA GLY A 236 -15.88 -19.32 7.51
C GLY A 236 -15.93 -19.13 5.98
N GLU A 237 -15.24 -19.97 5.22
CA GLU A 237 -15.29 -19.92 3.74
C GLU A 237 -16.66 -20.37 3.23
N THR A 238 -17.22 -21.43 3.81
CA THR A 238 -18.56 -21.91 3.48
C THR A 238 -19.64 -20.87 3.80
N LEU A 239 -19.48 -20.10 4.89
CA LEU A 239 -20.41 -19.01 5.22
C LEU A 239 -20.37 -17.86 4.21
N ILE A 240 -19.19 -17.53 3.68
CA ILE A 240 -19.02 -16.41 2.75
C ILE A 240 -19.42 -16.81 1.32
N LEU A 241 -18.92 -17.95 0.82
CA LEU A 241 -19.12 -18.38 -0.57
C LEU A 241 -20.33 -19.29 -0.76
N GLY A 242 -20.84 -19.93 0.28
CA GLY A 242 -21.89 -20.95 0.17
C GLY A 242 -21.47 -22.11 -0.73
N ASN A 243 -22.43 -22.66 -1.49
CA ASN A 243 -22.20 -23.77 -2.44
C ASN A 243 -21.70 -23.32 -3.82
N SER A 244 -21.40 -22.03 -4.00
CA SER A 244 -21.21 -21.46 -5.33
C SER A 244 -19.74 -21.51 -5.78
N LYS A 245 -19.44 -22.33 -6.81
CA LYS A 245 -18.20 -22.23 -7.59
C LYS A 245 -18.37 -21.11 -8.61
N ILE A 246 -18.25 -19.86 -8.19
CA ILE A 246 -18.44 -18.72 -9.10
C ILE A 246 -17.11 -18.39 -9.78
N ASP A 247 -17.06 -18.47 -11.11
CA ASP A 247 -15.93 -17.98 -11.93
C ASP A 247 -16.05 -16.46 -12.16
N LEU A 248 -16.11 -15.76 -11.03
CA LEU A 248 -16.52 -14.36 -10.84
C LEU A 248 -15.50 -13.37 -11.39
N MET A 249 -14.26 -13.82 -11.57
CA MET A 249 -13.15 -12.96 -11.98
C MET A 249 -13.22 -12.53 -13.45
N SER A 250 -14.05 -13.19 -14.27
CA SER A 250 -14.10 -12.96 -15.72
C SER A 250 -15.06 -11.83 -16.14
N THR A 251 -15.90 -11.32 -15.24
CA THR A 251 -16.92 -10.32 -15.56
C THR A 251 -16.41 -8.89 -15.33
N ASN A 252 -16.82 -7.95 -16.19
CA ASN A 252 -16.41 -6.55 -16.10
C ASN A 252 -16.81 -5.89 -14.77
N ASP A 253 -17.88 -6.36 -14.13
CA ASP A 253 -18.40 -5.84 -12.86
C ASP A 253 -17.59 -6.32 -11.64
N PHE A 254 -16.60 -7.20 -11.80
CA PHE A 254 -15.79 -7.72 -10.68
C PHE A 254 -15.07 -6.60 -9.90
N PHE A 255 -14.64 -5.55 -10.61
CA PHE A 255 -13.92 -4.41 -10.02
C PHE A 255 -14.83 -3.41 -9.31
N PHE A 256 -16.14 -3.53 -9.46
CA PHE A 256 -17.13 -2.60 -8.95
C PHE A 256 -17.98 -3.25 -7.84
N THR A 257 -18.52 -2.44 -6.94
CA THR A 257 -19.31 -2.95 -5.81
C THR A 257 -20.69 -3.46 -6.24
N THR A 258 -21.19 -3.01 -7.39
CA THR A 258 -22.51 -3.36 -7.95
C THR A 258 -22.37 -3.83 -9.39
N ASN A 259 -23.44 -4.41 -9.95
CA ASN A 259 -23.57 -4.60 -11.40
C ASN A 259 -24.12 -3.32 -12.07
N THR A 260 -24.55 -3.43 -13.32
CA THR A 260 -25.12 -2.34 -14.12
C THR A 260 -26.53 -1.93 -13.68
N ASN A 261 -27.22 -2.68 -12.83
CA ASN A 261 -28.59 -2.36 -12.43
C ASN A 261 -28.66 -1.24 -11.38
N ILE A 262 -29.22 -0.09 -11.75
CA ILE A 262 -29.43 1.07 -10.85
C ILE A 262 -30.21 0.68 -9.59
N LYS A 263 -31.21 -0.22 -9.70
CA LYS A 263 -32.04 -0.62 -8.54
C LYS A 263 -31.21 -1.24 -7.42
N PHE A 264 -30.09 -1.90 -7.75
CA PHE A 264 -29.20 -2.44 -6.74
C PHE A 264 -28.47 -1.32 -5.98
N MET A 265 -28.09 -0.25 -6.68
CA MET A 265 -27.47 0.94 -6.05
C MET A 265 -28.48 1.67 -5.15
N GLU A 266 -29.73 1.80 -5.59
CA GLU A 266 -30.82 2.38 -4.80
C GLU A 266 -31.13 1.56 -3.55
N GLU A 267 -31.12 0.22 -3.65
CA GLU A 267 -31.35 -0.65 -2.51
C GLU A 267 -30.23 -0.51 -1.46
N LEU A 268 -28.97 -0.40 -1.88
CA LEU A 268 -27.85 -0.11 -0.98
C LEU A 268 -28.02 1.26 -0.30
N ASP A 269 -28.45 2.27 -1.05
CA ASP A 269 -28.76 3.58 -0.50
C ASP A 269 -29.89 3.50 0.54
N ASN A 270 -30.97 2.77 0.25
CA ASN A 270 -32.12 2.60 1.13
C ASN A 270 -31.74 1.89 2.44
N ILE A 271 -31.02 0.76 2.36
CA ILE A 271 -30.53 0.04 3.54
C ILE A 271 -29.63 0.96 4.38
N SER A 272 -28.71 1.67 3.75
CA SER A 272 -27.81 2.58 4.48
C SER A 272 -28.58 3.66 5.23
N LYS A 273 -29.61 4.25 4.61
CA LYS A 273 -30.46 5.25 5.26
C LYS A 273 -31.31 4.62 6.37
N GLN A 274 -31.87 3.43 6.18
CA GLN A 274 -32.71 2.79 7.20
C GLN A 274 -31.99 2.59 8.54
N TYR A 275 -30.70 2.24 8.52
CA TYR A 275 -29.89 2.03 9.73
C TYR A 275 -29.08 3.27 10.17
N GLY A 276 -29.41 4.46 9.66
CA GLY A 276 -28.71 5.70 10.03
C GLY A 276 -27.26 5.83 9.51
N LEU A 277 -26.88 5.00 8.54
CA LEU A 277 -25.56 4.99 7.87
C LEU A 277 -25.52 5.85 6.60
N GLY A 278 -26.62 6.55 6.27
CA GLY A 278 -26.76 7.32 5.03
C GLY A 278 -25.62 8.31 4.81
N LEU A 279 -25.22 9.05 5.84
CA LEU A 279 -24.11 10.02 5.76
C LEU A 279 -22.79 9.34 5.36
N ILE A 280 -22.46 8.20 5.98
CA ILE A 280 -21.25 7.42 5.69
C ILE A 280 -21.28 6.90 4.25
N ASN A 281 -22.44 6.42 3.78
CA ASN A 281 -22.58 5.89 2.43
C ASN A 281 -22.43 6.99 1.35
N GLN A 282 -23.06 8.16 1.55
CA GLN A 282 -23.02 9.25 0.56
C GLN A 282 -21.62 9.89 0.44
N LEU A 283 -20.89 10.03 1.55
CA LEU A 283 -19.56 10.66 1.57
C LEU A 283 -18.40 9.68 1.37
N GLY A 284 -18.56 8.44 1.84
CA GLY A 284 -17.45 7.51 2.08
C GLY A 284 -16.63 7.88 3.33
N PRO A 285 -15.56 7.13 3.65
CA PRO A 285 -14.71 7.36 4.82
C PRO A 285 -13.72 8.51 4.61
N HIS A 286 -14.12 9.57 3.90
CA HIS A 286 -13.25 10.70 3.62
C HIS A 286 -12.95 11.47 4.91
N LEU A 287 -11.69 11.53 5.33
CA LEU A 287 -11.29 12.11 6.63
C LEU A 287 -11.83 13.54 6.87
N ILE A 288 -11.74 14.40 5.85
CA ILE A 288 -12.17 15.80 5.95
C ILE A 288 -13.70 15.93 5.87
N ALA A 289 -14.34 15.41 4.81
CA ALA A 289 -15.78 15.54 4.63
C ALA A 289 -16.59 14.81 5.71
N LEU A 290 -16.26 13.56 6.04
CA LEU A 290 -16.98 12.80 7.06
C LEU A 290 -16.85 13.47 8.44
N GLY A 291 -15.65 13.97 8.79
CA GLY A 291 -15.44 14.73 10.03
C GLY A 291 -16.23 16.03 10.07
N HIS A 292 -16.29 16.78 8.96
CA HIS A 292 -17.11 17.99 8.84
C HIS A 292 -18.59 17.71 9.15
N PHE A 293 -19.18 16.73 8.48
CA PHE A 293 -20.60 16.43 8.64
C PHE A 293 -20.92 15.74 9.97
N MET A 294 -20.00 14.96 10.55
CA MET A 294 -20.18 14.41 11.89
C MET A 294 -20.21 15.49 12.97
N ILE A 295 -19.39 16.53 12.84
CA ILE A 295 -19.42 17.70 13.74
C ILE A 295 -20.73 18.47 13.57
N LEU A 296 -21.23 18.66 12.34
CA LEU A 296 -22.54 19.29 12.10
C LEU A 296 -23.70 18.46 12.68
N LYS A 297 -23.62 17.11 12.58
CA LYS A 297 -24.57 16.21 13.21
C LYS A 297 -24.59 16.38 14.72
N LEU A 298 -23.41 16.39 15.35
CA LEU A 298 -23.27 16.61 16.79
C LEU A 298 -23.79 17.99 17.21
N ALA A 299 -23.51 19.03 16.41
CA ALA A 299 -23.97 20.40 16.64
C ALA A 299 -25.51 20.52 16.64
N LEU A 300 -26.19 19.86 15.70
CA LEU A 300 -27.65 19.87 15.63
C LEU A 300 -28.27 19.05 16.79
N LYS A 301 -27.71 17.87 17.08
CA LYS A 301 -28.22 17.00 18.14
C LYS A 301 -28.19 17.66 19.52
N TYR A 302 -27.10 18.36 19.84
CA TYR A 302 -26.91 19.03 21.13
C TYR A 302 -26.94 20.57 21.00
N TYR A 303 -27.75 21.09 20.08
CA TYR A 303 -27.82 22.52 19.78
C TYR A 303 -28.06 23.37 21.03
N ASN A 304 -29.01 22.95 21.88
CA ASN A 304 -29.33 23.66 23.11
C ASN A 304 -28.13 23.68 24.08
N ILE A 305 -27.37 22.60 24.18
CA ILE A 305 -26.21 22.50 25.08
C ILE A 305 -25.06 23.38 24.59
N PHE A 306 -24.72 23.31 23.29
CA PHE A 306 -23.59 24.04 22.73
C PHE A 306 -23.85 25.54 22.54
N PHE A 307 -25.06 25.93 22.11
CA PHE A 307 -25.31 27.29 21.62
C PHE A 307 -26.29 28.10 22.46
N GLU A 308 -27.25 27.46 23.13
CA GLU A 308 -28.23 28.15 23.99
C GLU A 308 -27.74 28.23 25.44
N LEU A 309 -27.49 27.08 26.07
CA LEU A 309 -26.98 26.93 27.44
C LEU A 309 -25.48 27.21 27.53
N LYS A 310 -24.73 26.93 26.45
CA LYS A 310 -23.27 27.13 26.33
C LYS A 310 -22.46 26.45 27.45
N SER A 311 -22.95 25.32 27.96
CA SER A 311 -22.27 24.59 29.04
C SER A 311 -21.06 23.79 28.55
N VAL A 312 -21.01 23.45 27.25
CA VAL A 312 -19.92 22.69 26.62
C VAL A 312 -19.29 23.52 25.49
N LYS A 313 -17.97 23.45 25.33
CA LYS A 313 -17.24 24.13 24.25
C LYS A 313 -17.43 23.40 22.92
N PHE A 314 -17.59 24.16 21.84
CA PHE A 314 -17.77 23.64 20.47
C PHE A 314 -16.62 24.09 19.57
N PHE A 315 -16.04 23.17 18.81
CA PHE A 315 -14.97 23.46 17.85
C PHE A 315 -15.34 22.96 16.45
N SER A 316 -15.02 23.74 15.43
CA SER A 316 -15.18 23.31 14.04
C SER A 316 -14.16 22.21 13.67
N TRP A 317 -14.51 21.34 12.71
CA TRP A 317 -13.59 20.28 12.27
C TRP A 317 -12.25 20.83 11.76
N GLN A 318 -12.28 21.90 10.97
CA GLN A 318 -11.07 22.57 10.48
C GLN A 318 -10.18 23.08 11.62
N GLN A 319 -10.78 23.61 12.69
CA GLN A 319 -10.05 24.08 13.86
C GLN A 319 -9.43 22.89 14.63
N ILE A 320 -10.13 21.76 14.75
CA ILE A 320 -9.59 20.55 15.37
C ILE A 320 -8.30 20.10 14.64
N LEU A 321 -8.29 20.08 13.31
CA LEU A 321 -7.12 19.65 12.53
C LEU A 321 -5.89 20.56 12.70
N ASN A 322 -6.10 21.84 13.01
CA ASN A 322 -5.03 22.82 13.25
C ASN A 322 -4.30 22.56 14.58
N PHE A 323 -4.92 21.91 15.56
CA PHE A 323 -4.21 21.55 16.78
C PHE A 323 -3.15 20.47 16.52
N ASN A 324 -2.18 20.37 17.43
CA ASN A 324 -1.20 19.28 17.38
C ASN A 324 -1.89 17.92 17.57
N MET A 325 -1.20 16.84 17.20
CA MET A 325 -1.79 15.49 17.21
C MET A 325 -2.33 15.05 18.57
N SER A 326 -1.72 15.51 19.67
CA SER A 326 -2.12 15.11 21.02
C SER A 326 -3.30 15.92 21.54
N ASP A 327 -3.35 17.22 21.26
CA ASP A 327 -4.40 18.13 21.72
C ASP A 327 -5.71 17.95 20.96
N ARG A 328 -5.66 17.44 19.73
CA ARG A 328 -6.86 17.00 18.96
C ARG A 328 -7.78 16.11 19.79
N TYR A 329 -7.22 15.13 20.50
CA TYR A 329 -8.00 14.22 21.35
C TYR A 329 -8.57 14.88 22.60
N LYS A 330 -7.82 15.80 23.21
CA LYS A 330 -8.28 16.53 24.40
C LYS A 330 -9.46 17.44 24.07
N ILE A 331 -9.38 18.09 22.91
CA ILE A 331 -10.44 18.95 22.39
C ILE A 331 -11.68 18.14 22.05
N LEU A 332 -11.50 16.95 21.48
CA LEU A 332 -12.62 16.03 21.27
C LEU A 332 -13.26 15.61 22.60
N ASP A 333 -12.47 15.28 23.62
CA ASP A 333 -12.99 14.93 24.95
C ASP A 333 -13.80 16.08 25.58
N MET A 334 -13.31 17.33 25.48
CA MET A 334 -14.04 18.52 25.94
C MET A 334 -15.34 18.75 25.18
N MET A 335 -15.37 18.47 23.88
CA MET A 335 -16.55 18.63 23.04
C MET A 335 -17.59 17.53 23.26
N CYS A 336 -17.14 16.34 23.63
CA CYS A 336 -17.99 15.17 23.91
C CYS A 336 -18.38 15.05 25.40
N ASP A 337 -18.13 16.09 26.20
CA ASP A 337 -18.43 16.17 27.64
C ASP A 337 -17.91 14.96 28.44
N GLN A 338 -16.64 14.60 28.21
CA GLN A 338 -15.97 13.48 28.87
C GLN A 338 -14.96 13.97 29.90
N ASP A 339 -15.02 13.42 31.12
CA ASP A 339 -14.02 13.66 32.17
C ASP A 339 -12.67 13.02 31.77
N ALA A 340 -11.71 13.86 31.37
CA ALA A 340 -10.37 13.42 31.02
C ALA A 340 -9.30 14.31 31.66
N VAL A 341 -8.24 13.67 32.17
CA VAL A 341 -7.08 14.38 32.72
C VAL A 341 -6.31 15.06 31.58
N TYR A 342 -6.17 16.38 31.65
CA TYR A 342 -5.58 17.21 30.60
C TYR A 342 -4.10 16.89 30.30
N TYR A 343 -3.31 16.54 31.33
CA TYR A 343 -1.91 16.16 31.18
C TYR A 343 -1.74 14.65 31.15
N SER A 344 -1.13 14.12 30.07
CA SER A 344 -0.77 12.71 29.99
C SER A 344 0.52 12.49 29.20
N GLU A 345 1.50 11.84 29.83
CA GLU A 345 2.76 11.45 29.17
C GLU A 345 2.64 10.16 28.36
N LYS A 346 1.48 9.49 28.40
CA LYS A 346 1.25 8.19 27.75
C LYS A 346 0.50 8.37 26.44
N LYS A 347 0.74 7.47 25.47
CA LYS A 347 0.00 7.39 24.20
C LYS A 347 -1.52 7.32 24.42
N ARG A 348 -2.31 7.99 23.57
CA ARG A 348 -3.79 8.04 23.61
C ARG A 348 -4.45 6.67 23.80
N ARG A 349 -4.02 5.63 23.08
CA ARG A 349 -4.60 4.28 23.20
C ARG A 349 -4.51 3.67 24.61
N LYS A 350 -3.53 4.09 25.43
CA LYS A 350 -3.36 3.62 26.82
C LYS A 350 -4.14 4.49 27.81
N THR A 351 -4.30 5.78 27.51
CA THR A 351 -5.04 6.72 28.37
C THR A 351 -6.54 6.59 28.17
N TYR A 352 -6.99 6.34 26.93
CA TYR A 352 -8.41 6.13 26.58
C TYR A 352 -9.04 4.97 27.38
N MET A 353 -8.29 3.89 27.62
CA MET A 353 -8.75 2.70 28.35
C MET A 353 -8.93 2.89 29.87
N LYS A 354 -8.54 4.04 30.44
CA LYS A 354 -8.55 4.26 31.90
C LYS A 354 -9.87 4.79 32.45
N VAL A 355 -10.70 5.38 31.59
CA VAL A 355 -11.97 6.01 31.95
C VAL A 355 -13.09 5.14 31.38
N ASP A 356 -14.18 4.98 32.12
CA ASP A 356 -15.36 4.31 31.59
C ASP A 356 -16.01 5.20 30.52
N ARG A 357 -16.09 4.68 29.30
CA ARG A 357 -16.62 5.35 28.12
C ARG A 357 -17.78 4.59 27.48
N SER A 358 -18.41 3.72 28.24
CA SER A 358 -19.57 2.92 27.81
C SER A 358 -20.73 3.76 27.25
N ASN A 359 -20.95 4.96 27.81
CA ASN A 359 -22.04 5.87 27.40
C ASN A 359 -21.68 6.85 26.26
N THR A 360 -20.53 6.69 25.60
CA THR A 360 -20.08 7.62 24.56
C THR A 360 -20.94 7.49 23.29
N SER A 361 -21.38 8.62 22.72
CA SER A 361 -22.16 8.65 21.48
C SER A 361 -21.39 8.04 20.30
N MET A 362 -22.11 7.52 19.30
CA MET A 362 -21.49 6.93 18.11
C MET A 362 -20.73 7.99 17.29
N GLU A 363 -21.22 9.23 17.25
CA GLU A 363 -20.54 10.35 16.60
C GLU A 363 -19.14 10.58 17.19
N CYS A 364 -19.02 10.60 18.52
CA CYS A 364 -17.74 10.76 19.20
C CYS A 364 -16.80 9.56 18.95
N ASN A 365 -17.34 8.33 18.88
CA ASN A 365 -16.56 7.15 18.50
C ASN A 365 -16.01 7.23 17.06
N ILE A 366 -16.83 7.70 16.11
CA ILE A 366 -16.40 7.90 14.71
C ILE A 366 -15.37 9.03 14.63
N LEU A 367 -15.56 10.14 15.36
CA LEU A 367 -14.58 11.23 15.40
C LEU A 367 -13.24 10.77 16.00
N GLU A 368 -13.24 9.97 17.07
CA GLU A 368 -12.01 9.39 17.65
C GLU A 368 -11.28 8.51 16.62
N PHE A 369 -12.04 7.69 15.87
CA PHE A 369 -11.48 6.91 14.76
C PHE A 369 -10.86 7.81 13.68
N LEU A 370 -11.58 8.85 13.22
CA LEU A 370 -11.10 9.77 12.19
C LEU A 370 -9.86 10.53 12.62
N ILE A 371 -9.78 11.00 13.88
CA ILE A 371 -8.57 11.65 14.41
C ILE A 371 -7.40 10.68 14.44
N HIS A 372 -7.61 9.43 14.86
CA HIS A 372 -6.56 8.40 14.84
C HIS A 372 -6.00 8.16 13.45
N PHE A 373 -6.86 8.01 12.44
CA PHE A 373 -6.41 7.80 11.06
C PHE A 373 -5.86 9.08 10.40
N PHE A 374 -6.33 10.27 10.79
CA PHE A 374 -5.72 11.53 10.34
C PHE A 374 -4.31 11.72 10.93
N ASN A 375 -4.11 11.38 12.20
CA ASN A 375 -2.78 11.38 12.83
C ASN A 375 -1.85 10.37 12.15
N LYS A 376 -2.34 9.15 11.86
CA LYS A 376 -1.57 8.15 11.08
C LYS A 376 -1.23 8.67 9.68
N TYR A 377 -2.20 9.23 8.96
CA TYR A 377 -1.98 9.85 7.65
C TYR A 377 -0.88 10.92 7.70
N GLN A 378 -0.95 11.85 8.66
CA GLN A 378 0.03 12.92 8.81
C GLN A 378 1.44 12.35 9.08
N LEU A 379 1.56 11.34 9.96
CA LEU A 379 2.84 10.69 10.24
C LEU A 379 3.40 9.92 9.04
N GLU A 380 2.57 9.20 8.30
CA GLU A 380 3.04 8.45 7.13
C GLU A 380 3.45 9.36 5.98
N ILE A 381 2.72 10.44 5.70
CA ILE A 381 3.15 11.44 4.70
C ILE A 381 4.52 11.99 5.08
N ILE A 382 4.73 12.39 6.34
CA ILE A 382 6.02 12.91 6.82
C ILE A 382 7.14 11.89 6.59
N LYS A 383 6.97 10.64 7.07
CA LYS A 383 7.96 9.56 6.94
C LYS A 383 8.29 9.22 5.49
N ILE A 384 7.28 9.18 4.61
CA ILE A 384 7.47 8.82 3.20
C ILE A 384 8.16 9.94 2.43
N THR A 385 7.95 11.20 2.83
CA THR A 385 8.64 12.35 2.22
C THR A 385 10.07 12.53 2.67
N GLU A 386 10.48 11.91 3.79
CA GLU A 386 11.84 12.01 4.28
C GLU A 386 12.85 11.58 3.21
N ASP A 387 13.81 12.47 2.96
CA ASP A 387 14.94 12.25 2.09
C ASP A 387 16.19 12.69 2.83
N THR A 388 17.36 12.30 2.34
CA THR A 388 18.68 12.72 2.83
C THR A 388 18.79 14.24 3.04
N ASP A 389 18.14 15.02 2.17
CA ASP A 389 18.14 16.49 2.21
C ASP A 389 16.86 17.09 2.84
N PHE A 390 15.92 16.26 3.31
CA PHE A 390 14.62 16.69 3.85
C PHE A 390 14.24 15.89 5.09
N ASP A 391 14.56 16.46 6.25
CA ASP A 391 14.14 15.92 7.53
C ASP A 391 13.03 16.79 8.13
N LEU A 392 11.88 16.15 8.37
CA LEU A 392 10.73 16.69 9.05
C LEU A 392 10.48 16.00 10.41
N HIS A 393 11.31 15.01 10.77
CA HIS A 393 11.14 14.23 11.99
C HIS A 393 11.37 15.12 13.23
N GLY A 394 10.42 15.09 14.16
CA GLY A 394 10.49 15.88 15.40
C GLY A 394 9.98 17.32 15.30
N MET A 395 9.60 17.82 14.10
CA MET A 395 8.94 19.12 13.98
C MET A 395 7.50 19.03 14.52
N MET A 396 7.25 19.65 15.68
CA MET A 396 5.92 19.71 16.28
C MET A 396 5.11 20.93 15.86
N GLU A 397 5.76 22.00 15.39
CA GLU A 397 5.08 23.23 14.97
C GLU A 397 4.74 23.23 13.48
N HIS A 398 3.45 23.40 13.19
CA HIS A 398 2.90 23.37 11.83
C HIS A 398 3.47 24.42 10.89
N ARG A 399 3.83 25.60 11.42
CA ARG A 399 4.45 26.68 10.63
C ARG A 399 5.85 26.29 10.16
N HIS A 400 6.65 25.69 11.03
CA HIS A 400 7.99 25.22 10.69
C HIS A 400 7.95 24.11 9.64
N ILE A 401 6.98 23.18 9.70
CA ILE A 401 6.81 22.15 8.68
C ILE A 401 6.57 22.79 7.30
N ARG A 402 5.69 23.80 7.23
CA ARG A 402 5.40 24.52 5.99
C ARG A 402 6.63 25.25 5.44
N ASP A 403 7.29 26.04 6.28
CA ASP A 403 8.42 26.86 5.86
C ASP A 403 9.61 25.97 5.45
N ARG A 404 9.82 24.84 6.13
CA ARG A 404 10.83 23.83 5.77
C ARG A 404 10.50 23.14 4.45
N PHE A 405 9.23 22.81 4.22
CA PHE A 405 8.76 22.22 2.96
C PHE A 405 9.02 23.14 1.77
N PHE A 406 8.68 24.43 1.86
CA PHE A 406 8.98 25.38 0.79
C PHE A 406 10.47 25.64 0.63
N SER A 407 11.22 25.77 1.73
CA SER A 407 12.68 25.88 1.68
C SER A 407 13.33 24.69 0.98
N TYR A 408 12.80 23.49 1.17
CA TYR A 408 13.22 22.32 0.43
C TYR A 408 12.83 22.42 -1.05
N MET A 409 11.55 22.59 -1.38
CA MET A 409 11.10 22.52 -2.78
C MET A 409 11.59 23.67 -3.65
N CYS A 410 11.72 24.87 -3.07
CA CYS A 410 11.92 26.14 -3.77
C CYS A 410 13.29 26.78 -3.49
N ASN A 411 14.09 26.23 -2.57
CA ASN A 411 15.29 26.86 -2.00
C ASN A 411 15.04 28.20 -1.26
N ASP A 412 13.77 28.54 -0.98
CA ASP A 412 13.33 29.73 -0.23
C ASP A 412 12.15 29.31 0.68
N PRO A 413 12.09 29.74 1.96
CA PRO A 413 10.93 29.48 2.82
C PRO A 413 9.60 30.09 2.31
N LYS A 414 9.62 31.00 1.34
CA LYS A 414 8.42 31.57 0.73
C LYS A 414 7.70 30.57 -0.17
N GLU A 415 6.38 30.73 -0.27
CA GLU A 415 5.54 29.92 -1.17
C GLU A 415 6.01 30.04 -2.63
N CYS A 416 6.13 28.89 -3.30
CA CYS A 416 6.37 28.83 -4.74
C CYS A 416 5.49 27.75 -5.37
N ILE A 417 5.34 27.81 -6.70
CA ILE A 417 4.64 26.77 -7.47
C ILE A 417 5.51 25.52 -7.52
N ILE A 418 5.19 24.53 -6.67
CA ILE A 418 6.01 23.30 -6.56
C ILE A 418 6.09 22.52 -7.87
N TYR A 419 5.08 22.61 -8.75
CA TYR A 419 5.05 21.87 -10.02
C TYR A 419 6.13 22.32 -11.02
N HIS A 420 6.67 23.53 -10.84
CA HIS A 420 7.67 24.10 -11.75
C HIS A 420 9.10 23.88 -11.27
N THR A 421 9.30 23.40 -10.03
CA THR A 421 10.63 23.29 -9.44
C THR A 421 11.39 22.06 -9.93
N ASP A 422 12.72 22.18 -10.00
CA ASP A 422 13.61 21.08 -10.41
C ASP A 422 13.48 19.87 -9.48
N ARG A 423 13.22 20.12 -8.18
CA ARG A 423 13.04 19.03 -7.20
C ARG A 423 11.80 18.20 -7.49
N PHE A 424 10.70 18.83 -7.92
CA PHE A 424 9.50 18.11 -8.34
C PHE A 424 9.72 17.35 -9.65
N LYS A 425 10.51 17.92 -10.57
CA LYS A 425 10.82 17.33 -11.89
C LYS A 425 11.91 16.25 -11.86
N LYS A 426 12.66 16.10 -10.76
CA LYS A 426 13.76 15.13 -10.61
C LYS A 426 13.42 13.67 -10.99
N GLU A 427 12.19 13.20 -10.74
CA GLU A 427 11.75 11.85 -11.16
C GLU A 427 11.52 11.72 -12.66
N LYS A 428 10.97 12.77 -13.29
CA LYS A 428 10.60 12.81 -14.70
C LYS A 428 10.44 14.25 -15.13
N ASP A 429 11.22 14.63 -16.15
CA ASP A 429 11.17 15.94 -16.78
C ASP A 429 9.79 16.16 -17.38
N GLU A 430 9.20 17.30 -17.05
CA GLU A 430 7.88 17.69 -17.50
C GLU A 430 7.88 19.15 -17.93
N GLU A 431 7.29 19.41 -19.10
CA GLU A 431 7.10 20.77 -19.61
C GLU A 431 6.05 21.52 -18.80
N ASP A 432 6.29 22.81 -18.59
CA ASP A 432 5.34 23.71 -17.94
C ASP A 432 4.25 24.12 -18.94
N THR A 433 3.10 23.47 -18.84
CA THR A 433 1.98 23.70 -19.77
C THR A 433 0.90 24.63 -19.23
N PHE A 434 1.08 25.17 -18.03
CA PHE A 434 0.12 26.07 -17.42
C PHE A 434 0.30 27.47 -18.01
N GLN A 435 -0.70 27.95 -18.75
CA GLN A 435 -0.72 29.32 -19.26
C GLN A 435 -1.15 30.25 -18.13
N GLN A 436 -0.25 31.16 -17.73
CA GLN A 436 -0.51 32.16 -16.70
C GLN A 436 -1.51 33.19 -17.27
N GLN A 437 -2.81 32.95 -17.08
CA GLN A 437 -3.86 33.84 -17.56
C GLN A 437 -4.20 34.97 -16.57
N ASP A 438 -3.68 34.91 -15.33
CA ASP A 438 -3.96 35.90 -14.30
C ASP A 438 -2.97 37.08 -14.34
N THR A 439 -3.53 38.30 -14.27
CA THR A 439 -2.84 39.59 -14.24
C THR A 439 -2.03 39.87 -12.96
N SER A 440 -2.00 38.92 -12.00
CA SER A 440 -1.20 39.03 -10.77
C SER A 440 0.10 38.23 -10.90
N HIS A 441 1.25 38.89 -10.70
CA HIS A 441 2.56 38.28 -10.87
C HIS A 441 2.91 37.19 -9.84
N ASN A 442 2.12 37.00 -8.76
CA ASN A 442 2.37 36.00 -7.72
C ASN A 442 1.12 35.12 -7.46
N ILE A 443 1.09 33.91 -8.04
CA ILE A 443 0.06 32.90 -7.76
C ILE A 443 0.46 32.15 -6.48
N SER A 444 -0.43 32.06 -5.49
CA SER A 444 -0.19 31.25 -4.27
C SER A 444 -0.08 29.76 -4.61
N ALA A 445 0.77 29.05 -3.88
CA ALA A 445 0.93 27.59 -4.01
C ALA A 445 -0.38 26.82 -3.75
N TYR A 446 -1.30 27.39 -2.97
CA TYR A 446 -2.60 26.79 -2.64
C TYR A 446 -3.73 27.17 -3.60
N ASN A 447 -3.42 27.77 -4.76
CA ASN A 447 -4.42 28.17 -5.75
C ASN A 447 -5.23 26.97 -6.29
N LEU A 448 -6.56 27.06 -6.24
CA LEU A 448 -7.48 25.99 -6.64
C LEU A 448 -7.39 25.65 -8.14
N TYR A 449 -7.31 26.66 -9.02
CA TYR A 449 -7.21 26.46 -10.47
C TYR A 449 -5.95 25.70 -10.84
N LEU A 450 -4.81 26.12 -10.27
CA LEU A 450 -3.50 25.50 -10.49
C LEU A 450 -3.49 24.04 -10.05
N ASN A 451 -3.87 23.78 -8.80
CA ASN A 451 -3.85 22.45 -8.20
C ASN A 451 -4.82 21.48 -8.89
N PHE A 452 -6.03 21.96 -9.24
CA PHE A 452 -7.01 21.15 -9.94
C PHE A 452 -6.58 20.84 -11.39
N TYR A 453 -5.98 21.82 -12.09
CA TYR A 453 -5.46 21.62 -13.45
C TYR A 453 -4.38 20.53 -13.50
N TYR A 454 -3.36 20.61 -12.64
CA TYR A 454 -2.30 19.61 -12.60
C TYR A 454 -2.81 18.24 -12.15
N PHE A 455 -3.78 18.22 -11.21
CA PHE A 455 -4.43 16.98 -10.79
C PHE A 455 -5.12 16.28 -11.97
N MET A 456 -6.04 16.98 -12.64
CA MET A 456 -6.81 16.39 -13.75
C MET A 456 -5.91 15.97 -14.91
N LYS A 457 -4.91 16.79 -15.25
CA LYS A 457 -4.04 16.56 -16.40
C LYS A 457 -3.02 15.44 -16.18
N ARG A 458 -2.33 15.41 -15.03
CA ARG A 458 -1.08 14.61 -14.87
C ARG A 458 -1.02 13.67 -13.68
N TYR A 459 -1.89 13.79 -12.67
CA TYR A 459 -1.80 12.98 -11.44
C TYR A 459 -1.75 11.47 -11.68
N SER A 460 -2.45 10.97 -12.69
CA SER A 460 -2.45 9.55 -13.08
C SER A 460 -1.08 9.02 -13.51
N SER A 461 -0.24 9.87 -14.08
CA SER A 461 1.09 9.53 -14.60
C SER A 461 2.23 9.74 -13.60
N TYR A 462 1.93 10.28 -12.42
CA TYR A 462 2.91 10.58 -11.39
C TYR A 462 3.46 9.31 -10.72
N GLY A 463 4.74 9.39 -10.34
CA GLY A 463 5.38 8.44 -9.44
C GLY A 463 4.97 8.66 -7.98
N MET A 464 5.51 7.82 -7.10
CA MET A 464 5.20 7.86 -5.67
C MET A 464 5.62 9.16 -5.00
N ARG A 465 6.80 9.73 -5.31
CA ARG A 465 7.23 10.97 -4.63
C ARG A 465 6.37 12.16 -5.05
N LYS A 466 6.10 12.33 -6.35
CA LYS A 466 5.24 13.41 -6.85
C LYS A 466 3.85 13.38 -6.21
N THR A 467 3.21 12.20 -6.10
CA THR A 467 1.91 12.10 -5.42
C THR A 467 2.00 12.48 -3.94
N THR A 468 3.07 12.06 -3.25
CA THR A 468 3.28 12.39 -1.84
C THR A 468 3.56 13.88 -1.64
N TYR A 469 4.31 14.54 -2.52
CA TYR A 469 4.53 16.00 -2.45
C TYR A 469 3.24 16.80 -2.65
N VAL A 470 2.33 16.38 -3.54
CA VAL A 470 1.01 17.00 -3.67
C VAL A 470 0.20 16.87 -2.38
N HIS A 471 0.25 15.70 -1.74
CA HIS A 471 -0.43 15.48 -0.46
C HIS A 471 0.22 16.23 0.71
N LEU A 472 1.56 16.34 0.73
CA LEU A 472 2.29 17.12 1.73
C LEU A 472 1.99 18.61 1.57
N LEU A 473 1.96 19.16 0.34
CA LEU A 473 1.51 20.53 0.09
C LEU A 473 0.12 20.73 0.69
N ASN A 474 -0.86 19.89 0.33
CA ASN A 474 -2.20 20.04 0.87
C ASN A 474 -2.26 19.92 2.41
N LEU A 475 -1.51 18.98 2.99
CA LEU A 475 -1.40 18.78 4.43
C LEU A 475 -0.83 20.02 5.14
N THR A 476 0.23 20.65 4.61
CA THR A 476 0.79 21.88 5.18
C THR A 476 -0.22 23.02 5.20
N GLY A 477 -1.11 23.10 4.20
CA GLY A 477 -2.21 24.08 4.20
C GLY A 477 -3.28 23.74 5.24
N LEU A 478 -3.70 22.46 5.33
CA LEU A 478 -4.72 22.00 6.29
C LEU A 478 -4.31 22.26 7.75
N ILE A 479 -3.08 21.93 8.12
CA ILE A 479 -2.58 22.11 9.50
C ILE A 479 -2.31 23.58 9.85
N ASN A 480 -2.30 24.50 8.87
CA ASN A 480 -2.14 25.94 9.09
C ASN A 480 -3.45 26.72 8.85
N TYR A 481 -4.60 26.03 8.87
CA TYR A 481 -5.93 26.63 8.76
C TYR A 481 -6.23 27.31 7.41
N ASP A 482 -5.64 26.85 6.30
CA ASP A 482 -5.95 27.36 4.95
C ASP A 482 -7.24 26.72 4.38
N ILE A 483 -8.27 27.54 4.13
CA ILE A 483 -9.56 27.11 3.57
C ILE A 483 -9.41 26.56 2.14
N ARG A 484 -8.45 27.04 1.35
CA ARG A 484 -8.20 26.52 -0.01
C ARG A 484 -7.70 25.08 0.03
N ALA A 485 -6.84 24.75 0.98
CA ALA A 485 -6.40 23.36 1.21
C ALA A 485 -7.53 22.48 1.74
N TYR A 486 -8.42 23.04 2.57
CA TYR A 486 -9.64 22.36 3.02
C TYR A 486 -10.54 21.95 1.84
N VAL A 487 -10.77 22.86 0.88
CA VAL A 487 -11.54 22.57 -0.34
C VAL A 487 -10.78 21.65 -1.30
N THR A 488 -9.47 21.87 -1.49
CA THR A 488 -8.60 21.03 -2.35
C THR A 488 -8.59 19.57 -1.89
N SER A 489 -8.65 19.33 -0.57
CA SER A 489 -8.64 17.98 -0.01
C SER A 489 -9.80 17.09 -0.50
N LEU A 490 -10.94 17.68 -0.91
CA LEU A 490 -12.18 16.96 -1.25
C LEU A 490 -12.07 16.08 -2.51
N TYR A 491 -11.07 16.30 -3.37
CA TYR A 491 -10.83 15.47 -4.55
C TYR A 491 -9.52 14.67 -4.47
N LEU A 492 -8.72 14.85 -3.41
CA LEU A 492 -7.46 14.14 -3.27
C LEU A 492 -7.69 12.71 -2.75
N PRO A 493 -7.24 11.67 -3.47
CA PRO A 493 -7.61 10.28 -3.17
C PRO A 493 -7.00 9.77 -1.86
N GLY A 494 -5.92 10.38 -1.36
CA GLY A 494 -5.26 10.00 -0.10
C GLY A 494 -6.17 10.06 1.13
N TYR A 495 -7.20 10.92 1.11
CA TYR A 495 -8.16 11.06 2.22
C TYR A 495 -9.24 9.98 2.24
N TYR A 496 -9.36 9.18 1.18
CA TYR A 496 -10.25 8.00 1.11
C TYR A 496 -9.51 6.71 1.50
N ASN A 497 -8.32 6.48 0.94
CA ASN A 497 -7.65 5.18 1.01
C ASN A 497 -6.85 4.92 2.30
N ILE A 498 -6.79 5.88 3.22
CA ILE A 498 -6.14 5.70 4.54
C ILE A 498 -6.72 4.51 5.34
N ILE A 499 -7.97 4.13 5.05
CA ILE A 499 -8.63 2.96 5.65
C ILE A 499 -7.88 1.64 5.38
N GLU A 500 -7.06 1.57 4.33
CA GLU A 500 -6.20 0.41 4.02
C GLU A 500 -5.25 0.08 5.19
N MET A 501 -4.81 1.09 5.97
CA MET A 501 -3.95 0.91 7.14
C MET A 501 -4.65 0.33 8.37
N SER A 502 -5.97 0.11 8.31
CA SER A 502 -6.73 -0.36 9.47
C SER A 502 -6.62 -1.86 9.73
N PHE A 503 -6.17 -2.63 8.73
CA PHE A 503 -6.08 -4.09 8.81
C PHE A 503 -4.65 -4.55 9.18
N THR A 504 -4.29 -4.38 10.44
CA THR A 504 -2.96 -4.74 10.97
C THR A 504 -2.92 -6.09 11.69
N GLU A 505 -4.00 -6.86 11.69
CA GLU A 505 -4.09 -8.14 12.40
C GLU A 505 -3.48 -9.32 11.63
N GLU A 506 -2.88 -10.28 12.34
CA GLU A 506 -2.45 -11.55 11.74
C GLU A 506 -3.59 -12.59 11.62
N THR A 507 -4.81 -12.11 11.41
CA THR A 507 -6.02 -12.92 11.28
C THR A 507 -6.38 -13.15 9.80
N GLU A 508 -7.20 -14.18 9.55
CA GLU A 508 -7.76 -14.46 8.23
C GLU A 508 -9.06 -13.67 8.03
N LEU A 509 -9.42 -13.38 6.78
CA LEU A 509 -10.65 -12.63 6.45
C LEU A 509 -11.93 -13.27 7.03
N PRO A 510 -12.09 -14.61 7.04
CA PRO A 510 -13.26 -15.24 7.67
C PRO A 510 -13.35 -15.02 9.18
N THR A 511 -12.23 -14.83 9.88
CA THR A 511 -12.22 -14.51 11.32
C THR A 511 -12.78 -13.12 11.57
N LEU A 512 -12.41 -12.13 10.73
CA LEU A 512 -12.98 -10.78 10.82
C LEU A 512 -14.49 -10.78 10.55
N PHE A 513 -14.92 -11.58 9.56
CA PHE A 513 -16.34 -11.78 9.28
C PHE A 513 -17.08 -12.38 10.48
N TYR A 514 -16.46 -13.34 11.18
CA TYR A 514 -17.02 -13.94 12.39
C TYR A 514 -17.27 -12.92 13.50
N HIS A 515 -16.31 -12.03 13.78
CA HIS A 515 -16.49 -10.97 14.79
C HIS A 515 -17.66 -10.04 14.44
N SER A 516 -17.82 -9.70 13.16
CA SER A 516 -18.98 -8.90 12.70
C SER A 516 -20.30 -9.62 12.87
N LEU A 517 -20.32 -10.94 12.63
CA LEU A 517 -21.49 -11.77 12.83
C LEU A 517 -21.83 -11.93 14.32
N GLU A 518 -20.83 -12.06 15.18
CA GLU A 518 -21.01 -12.10 16.63
C GLU A 518 -21.65 -10.81 17.17
N CYS A 519 -21.25 -9.65 16.64
CA CYS A 519 -21.92 -8.38 16.97
C CYS A 519 -23.42 -8.42 16.63
N VAL A 520 -23.77 -8.89 15.43
CA VAL A 520 -25.16 -9.01 14.98
C VAL A 520 -25.93 -10.02 15.83
N LYS A 521 -25.32 -11.17 16.12
CA LYS A 521 -25.90 -12.24 16.95
C LYS A 521 -26.25 -11.72 18.34
N LYS A 522 -25.33 -11.00 18.99
CA LYS A 522 -25.56 -10.40 20.30
C LYS A 522 -26.69 -9.37 20.27
N CYS A 523 -26.68 -8.45 19.31
CA CYS A 523 -27.74 -7.48 19.14
C CYS A 523 -29.12 -8.10 18.90
N TYR A 524 -29.19 -9.22 18.17
CA TYR A 524 -30.43 -9.95 17.95
C TYR A 524 -30.97 -10.61 19.23
N PHE A 525 -30.09 -11.12 20.11
CA PHE A 525 -30.50 -11.70 21.39
C PHE A 525 -30.93 -10.64 22.41
N ASP A 526 -30.20 -9.54 22.50
CA ASP A 526 -30.53 -8.44 23.42
C ASP A 526 -31.89 -7.82 23.07
N GLU A 527 -32.17 -7.61 21.78
CA GLU A 527 -33.50 -7.17 21.31
C GLU A 527 -34.61 -8.16 21.66
N ASN A 528 -34.37 -9.47 21.58
CA ASN A 528 -35.36 -10.49 21.94
C ASN A 528 -35.65 -10.53 23.45
N ASN A 529 -34.69 -10.16 24.29
CA ASN A 529 -34.83 -10.14 25.76
C ASN A 529 -35.55 -8.89 26.28
N GLU A 530 -35.51 -7.75 25.56
CA GLU A 530 -36.20 -6.50 25.93
C GLU A 530 -37.63 -6.34 25.36
N TYR A 531 -38.24 -7.44 24.88
CA TYR A 531 -39.53 -7.42 24.16
C TYR A 531 -40.76 -6.93 24.93
N THR A 532 -40.63 -6.55 26.20
CA THR A 532 -41.76 -6.05 27.03
C THR A 532 -41.81 -4.54 27.22
N LEU A 533 -40.81 -3.75 26.80
CA LEU A 533 -40.80 -2.29 27.06
C LEU A 533 -40.50 -1.39 25.84
N PHE A 534 -39.94 -1.94 24.75
CA PHE A 534 -39.27 -1.13 23.72
C PHE A 534 -40.05 -0.80 22.44
N MET A 535 -41.36 -1.08 22.36
CA MET A 535 -42.18 -0.75 21.17
C MET A 535 -42.46 0.75 20.97
N LYS A 536 -41.83 1.65 21.75
CA LYS A 536 -42.03 3.10 21.61
C LYS A 536 -40.86 3.89 21.02
N ASN A 537 -39.62 3.38 21.04
CA ASN A 537 -38.42 4.22 20.83
C ASN A 537 -37.34 3.65 19.89
N THR A 538 -37.59 2.63 19.07
CA THR A 538 -36.64 2.29 18.00
C THR A 538 -36.67 3.39 16.93
N SER A 539 -35.53 4.06 16.73
CA SER A 539 -35.39 5.15 15.77
C SER A 539 -35.47 4.63 14.34
N ILE A 540 -36.66 4.67 13.75
CA ILE A 540 -36.94 4.11 12.41
C ILE A 540 -36.63 5.12 11.28
N ASP A 541 -36.09 6.30 11.61
CA ASP A 541 -35.71 7.34 10.63
C ASP A 541 -34.21 7.68 10.66
N SER A 542 -33.61 7.93 9.49
CA SER A 542 -32.20 8.35 9.29
C SER A 542 -31.93 9.82 9.63
N ASN A 543 -32.67 10.40 10.57
CA ASN A 543 -32.55 11.82 10.87
C ASN A 543 -31.22 12.10 11.61
N PHE A 544 -30.59 13.26 11.41
CA PHE A 544 -29.39 13.70 12.15
C PHE A 544 -29.59 13.67 13.67
N ILE A 545 -30.84 13.81 14.11
CA ILE A 545 -31.23 13.84 15.52
C ILE A 545 -31.25 12.42 16.14
N ASN A 546 -31.41 11.37 15.34
CA ASN A 546 -31.58 10.02 15.84
C ASN A 546 -30.24 9.39 16.26
N GLU A 547 -30.26 8.70 17.41
CA GLU A 547 -29.11 8.00 17.95
C GLU A 547 -28.85 6.73 17.15
N VAL A 548 -27.72 6.68 16.43
CA VAL A 548 -27.30 5.43 15.79
C VAL A 548 -26.69 4.55 16.86
N SER A 549 -27.38 3.46 17.21
CA SER A 549 -26.86 2.51 18.18
C SER A 549 -25.73 1.66 17.56
N LYS A 550 -24.94 1.00 18.41
CA LYS A 550 -23.96 0.00 17.95
C LYS A 550 -24.63 -1.14 17.16
N CYS A 551 -25.85 -1.50 17.53
CA CYS A 551 -26.59 -2.56 16.88
C CYS A 551 -27.09 -2.18 15.49
N ASP A 552 -27.52 -0.93 15.30
CA ASP A 552 -27.86 -0.40 13.98
C ASP A 552 -26.64 -0.40 13.06
N LEU A 553 -25.47 0.00 13.59
CA LEU A 553 -24.21 -0.05 12.87
C LEU A 553 -23.85 -1.49 12.46
N CYS A 554 -23.90 -2.46 13.38
CA CYS A 554 -23.56 -3.84 13.09
C CYS A 554 -24.51 -4.49 12.07
N LYS A 555 -25.83 -4.29 12.21
CA LYS A 555 -26.83 -4.81 11.26
C LYS A 555 -26.73 -4.15 9.90
N GLY A 556 -26.64 -2.82 9.87
CA GLY A 556 -26.55 -2.04 8.64
C GLY A 556 -25.28 -2.35 7.85
N ALA A 557 -24.11 -2.41 8.52
CA ALA A 557 -22.85 -2.80 7.88
C ALA A 557 -22.88 -4.24 7.35
N PHE A 558 -23.47 -5.17 8.11
CA PHE A 558 -23.60 -6.56 7.70
C PHE A 558 -24.48 -6.71 6.45
N LEU A 559 -25.64 -6.03 6.41
CA LEU A 559 -26.52 -6.04 5.23
C LEU A 559 -25.85 -5.36 4.04
N TYR A 560 -25.21 -4.21 4.23
CA TYR A 560 -24.50 -3.50 3.15
C TYR A 560 -23.40 -4.36 2.51
N ALA A 561 -22.62 -5.08 3.32
CA ALA A 561 -21.54 -5.95 2.84
C ALA A 561 -22.03 -7.23 2.17
N ASN A 562 -23.18 -7.77 2.59
CA ASN A 562 -23.69 -9.08 2.17
C ASN A 562 -24.92 -9.02 1.25
N LEU A 563 -25.42 -7.84 0.91
CA LEU A 563 -26.55 -7.71 -0.01
C LEU A 563 -26.23 -8.35 -1.35
N LYS A 564 -27.18 -9.13 -1.85
CA LYS A 564 -27.17 -9.73 -3.18
C LYS A 564 -28.39 -9.25 -3.93
N TYR A 565 -28.24 -9.08 -5.24
CA TYR A 565 -29.34 -8.72 -6.12
C TYR A 565 -29.42 -9.78 -7.22
N ASP A 566 -30.51 -10.53 -7.25
CA ASP A 566 -30.68 -11.73 -8.09
C ASP A 566 -29.51 -12.73 -7.94
N ASN A 567 -28.76 -12.98 -9.00
CA ASN A 567 -27.60 -13.88 -9.04
C ASN A 567 -26.25 -13.13 -8.85
N VAL A 568 -26.27 -11.83 -8.56
CA VAL A 568 -25.06 -11.02 -8.44
C VAL A 568 -24.40 -11.20 -7.06
N PRO A 569 -23.08 -11.46 -7.02
CA PRO A 569 -22.32 -11.62 -5.79
C PRO A 569 -22.24 -10.33 -4.96
N SER A 570 -22.17 -10.48 -3.64
CA SER A 570 -22.03 -9.34 -2.72
C SER A 570 -20.61 -8.76 -2.72
N MET A 571 -20.44 -7.56 -2.13
CA MET A 571 -19.13 -6.93 -1.96
C MET A 571 -18.15 -7.84 -1.20
N LEU A 572 -18.61 -8.49 -0.13
CA LEU A 572 -17.79 -9.41 0.67
C LEU A 572 -17.32 -10.62 -0.17
N GLN A 573 -18.19 -11.17 -1.03
CA GLN A 573 -17.83 -12.30 -1.88
C GLN A 573 -16.80 -11.91 -2.95
N LYS A 574 -17.02 -10.77 -3.65
CA LYS A 574 -16.08 -10.22 -4.62
C LYS A 574 -14.71 -9.97 -3.97
N PHE A 575 -14.70 -9.33 -2.79
CA PHE A 575 -13.48 -9.04 -2.04
C PHE A 575 -12.75 -10.29 -1.56
N TYR A 576 -13.49 -11.27 -1.01
CA TYR A 576 -12.91 -12.54 -0.56
C TYR A 576 -12.25 -13.32 -1.71
N ILE A 577 -12.90 -13.38 -2.86
CA ILE A 577 -12.36 -14.03 -4.07
C ILE A 577 -11.12 -13.30 -4.57
N TYR A 578 -11.14 -11.97 -4.61
CA TYR A 578 -9.96 -11.18 -4.97
C TYR A 578 -8.75 -11.51 -4.08
N VAL A 579 -8.94 -11.50 -2.75
CA VAL A 579 -7.84 -11.75 -1.79
C VAL A 579 -7.34 -13.20 -1.85
N THR A 580 -8.25 -14.19 -1.90
CA THR A 580 -7.88 -15.61 -1.76
C THR A 580 -7.52 -16.30 -3.08
N GLN A 581 -8.19 -15.95 -4.18
CA GLN A 581 -7.93 -16.56 -5.49
C GLN A 581 -7.04 -15.69 -6.36
N GLY A 582 -7.21 -14.36 -6.29
CA GLY A 582 -6.43 -13.38 -7.06
C GLY A 582 -5.04 -13.19 -6.50
N LEU A 583 -4.95 -12.62 -5.30
CA LEU A 583 -3.68 -12.37 -4.61
C LEU A 583 -3.10 -13.61 -3.91
N LYS A 584 -3.94 -14.64 -3.66
CA LYS A 584 -3.56 -15.88 -2.95
C LYS A 584 -3.03 -15.64 -1.55
N LEU A 585 -3.67 -14.73 -0.83
CA LEU A 585 -3.34 -14.39 0.55
C LEU A 585 -4.28 -15.07 1.52
N LYS A 586 -3.71 -15.53 2.63
CA LYS A 586 -4.48 -16.11 3.75
C LYS A 586 -4.71 -15.09 4.87
N LYS A 587 -3.67 -14.34 5.23
CA LYS A 587 -3.70 -13.32 6.28
C LYS A 587 -3.98 -11.94 5.70
N VAL A 588 -4.84 -11.17 6.34
CA VAL A 588 -5.25 -9.83 5.87
C VAL A 588 -4.08 -8.84 5.97
N THR A 589 -3.24 -8.95 7.00
CA THR A 589 -2.02 -8.14 7.14
C THR A 589 -1.08 -8.19 5.94
N SER A 590 -1.09 -9.28 5.18
CA SER A 590 -0.22 -9.41 4.02
C SER A 590 -0.55 -8.42 2.90
N LEU A 591 -1.76 -7.82 2.89
CA LEU A 591 -2.17 -6.81 1.91
C LEU A 591 -1.28 -5.56 1.92
N VAL A 592 -0.71 -5.21 3.07
CA VAL A 592 0.12 -4.00 3.25
C VAL A 592 1.58 -4.32 3.54
N ARG A 593 1.99 -5.60 3.56
CA ARG A 593 3.36 -6.01 3.93
C ARG A 593 4.36 -5.96 2.79
N THR A 594 3.90 -6.12 1.56
CA THR A 594 4.76 -6.14 0.37
C THR A 594 4.23 -5.13 -0.64
N LEU A 595 5.16 -4.41 -1.28
CA LEU A 595 4.83 -3.28 -2.14
C LEU A 595 4.09 -3.68 -3.43
N ASP A 596 4.40 -4.84 -4.01
CA ASP A 596 3.71 -5.37 -5.20
C ASP A 596 2.23 -5.71 -4.93
N ILE A 597 1.98 -6.45 -3.85
CA ILE A 597 0.64 -6.77 -3.37
C ILE A 597 -0.13 -5.50 -3.03
N TYR A 598 0.50 -4.57 -2.31
CA TYR A 598 -0.13 -3.32 -1.91
C TYR A 598 -0.52 -2.45 -3.12
N GLN A 599 0.36 -2.35 -4.12
CA GLN A 599 0.07 -1.60 -5.35
C GLN A 599 -1.12 -2.19 -6.11
N ASP A 600 -1.19 -3.53 -6.26
CA ASP A 600 -2.32 -4.18 -6.94
C ASP A 600 -3.62 -4.01 -6.13
N TYR A 601 -3.55 -4.18 -4.81
CA TYR A 601 -4.66 -3.98 -3.87
C TYR A 601 -5.23 -2.55 -3.92
N SER A 602 -4.39 -1.53 -3.80
CA SER A 602 -4.86 -0.14 -3.84
C SER A 602 -5.40 0.23 -5.23
N ASN A 603 -4.80 -0.29 -6.31
CA ASN A 603 -5.26 -0.07 -7.67
C ASN A 603 -6.62 -0.77 -7.93
N PHE A 604 -6.86 -1.94 -7.34
CA PHE A 604 -8.17 -2.61 -7.34
C PHE A 604 -9.23 -1.75 -6.64
N LEU A 605 -8.97 -1.28 -5.43
CA LEU A 605 -9.93 -0.48 -4.65
C LEU A 605 -10.29 0.85 -5.33
N SER A 606 -9.35 1.44 -6.07
CA SER A 606 -9.54 2.74 -6.72
C SER A 606 -10.65 2.78 -7.79
N HIS A 607 -11.18 1.64 -8.25
CA HIS A 607 -12.25 1.58 -9.26
C HIS A 607 -13.57 2.17 -8.77
N ASP A 608 -13.83 2.11 -7.46
CA ASP A 608 -15.12 2.49 -6.90
C ASP A 608 -14.94 3.01 -5.47
N VAL A 609 -15.41 4.23 -5.21
CA VAL A 609 -15.30 4.85 -3.88
C VAL A 609 -16.05 4.04 -2.83
N ASN A 610 -17.09 3.29 -3.23
CA ASN A 610 -17.86 2.45 -2.32
C ASN A 610 -17.03 1.27 -1.76
N TRP A 611 -15.91 0.90 -2.37
CA TRP A 611 -14.97 -0.05 -1.76
C TRP A 611 -14.40 0.48 -0.44
N TYR A 612 -14.09 1.78 -0.37
CA TYR A 612 -13.61 2.39 0.87
C TYR A 612 -14.72 2.43 1.93
N THR A 613 -15.97 2.70 1.54
CA THR A 613 -17.14 2.61 2.43
C THR A 613 -17.32 1.20 2.97
N PHE A 614 -17.23 0.18 2.11
CA PHE A 614 -17.26 -1.23 2.51
C PHE A 614 -16.15 -1.54 3.52
N LEU A 615 -14.89 -1.16 3.23
CA LEU A 615 -13.78 -1.42 4.14
C LEU A 615 -13.95 -0.72 5.48
N PHE A 616 -14.45 0.51 5.49
CA PHE A 616 -14.71 1.27 6.71
C PHE A 616 -15.79 0.61 7.57
N LEU A 617 -16.96 0.34 6.98
CA LEU A 617 -18.08 -0.31 7.68
C LEU A 617 -17.70 -1.71 8.16
N PHE A 618 -17.01 -2.49 7.34
CA PHE A 618 -16.54 -3.82 7.71
C PHE A 618 -15.52 -3.75 8.86
N ARG A 619 -14.59 -2.79 8.83
CA ARG A 619 -13.55 -2.65 9.86
C ARG A 619 -14.12 -2.28 11.22
N ILE A 620 -15.01 -1.28 11.28
CA ILE A 620 -15.57 -0.81 12.56
C ILE A 620 -16.48 -1.85 13.23
N THR A 621 -16.99 -2.82 12.47
CA THR A 621 -17.81 -3.93 13.00
C THR A 621 -17.07 -5.25 13.12
N SER A 622 -15.77 -5.35 12.80
CA SER A 622 -15.02 -6.62 12.81
C SER A 622 -13.86 -6.68 13.82
N PHE A 623 -13.74 -5.69 14.71
CA PHE A 623 -12.80 -5.79 15.83
C PHE A 623 -13.14 -6.98 16.73
N GLN A 624 -12.12 -7.64 17.27
CA GLN A 624 -12.29 -8.83 18.13
C GLN A 624 -13.27 -8.61 19.29
N GLU A 625 -13.23 -7.46 19.96
CA GLU A 625 -14.05 -7.16 21.15
C GLU A 625 -15.30 -6.30 20.84
N ILE A 626 -15.71 -6.19 19.57
CA ILE A 626 -16.80 -5.27 19.15
C ILE A 626 -18.17 -5.65 19.73
N ALA A 627 -18.43 -6.95 19.93
CA ALA A 627 -19.68 -7.41 20.53
C ALA A 627 -19.84 -6.89 21.97
N GLN A 628 -18.73 -6.76 22.72
CA GLN A 628 -18.77 -6.38 24.13
C GLN A 628 -18.53 -4.89 24.36
N LYS A 629 -17.64 -4.26 23.60
CA LYS A 629 -17.19 -2.88 23.82
C LYS A 629 -17.74 -1.90 22.76
N ASN A 630 -17.43 -0.61 22.91
CA ASN A 630 -17.73 0.40 21.89
C ASN A 630 -16.65 0.39 20.78
N VAL A 631 -16.92 1.06 19.65
CA VAL A 631 -16.05 1.02 18.45
C VAL A 631 -14.63 1.51 18.73
N ALA A 632 -14.47 2.64 19.42
CA ALA A 632 -13.16 3.23 19.70
C ALA A 632 -12.36 2.40 20.73
N GLU A 633 -13.04 1.82 21.72
CA GLU A 633 -12.42 0.94 22.70
C GLU A 633 -11.92 -0.34 22.02
N SER A 634 -12.74 -0.97 21.18
CA SER A 634 -12.35 -2.14 20.39
C SER A 634 -11.18 -1.84 19.44
N LEU A 635 -11.13 -0.66 18.83
CA LEU A 635 -9.98 -0.21 18.03
C LEU A 635 -8.69 -0.21 18.84
N TYR A 636 -8.68 0.41 20.02
CA TYR A 636 -7.47 0.53 20.83
C TYR A 636 -7.06 -0.78 21.50
N LEU A 637 -8.01 -1.66 21.83
CA LEU A 637 -7.71 -3.02 22.27
C LEU A 637 -7.03 -3.83 21.16
N ASN A 638 -7.47 -3.67 19.91
CA ASN A 638 -6.86 -4.31 18.75
C ASN A 638 -5.42 -3.83 18.46
N LEU A 639 -5.05 -2.64 18.94
CA LEU A 639 -3.70 -2.06 18.78
C LEU A 639 -2.82 -2.22 20.02
N LYS A 640 -3.21 -3.06 20.98
CA LYS A 640 -2.51 -3.22 22.27
C LYS A 640 -1.07 -3.75 22.10
N ASP A 641 -0.84 -4.61 21.11
CA ASP A 641 0.44 -5.27 20.81
C ASP A 641 1.29 -4.55 19.74
N GLU A 642 0.87 -3.38 19.25
CA GLU A 642 1.54 -2.64 18.16
C GLU A 642 3.01 -2.28 18.48
N ASP A 643 3.36 -2.06 19.76
CA ASP A 643 4.74 -1.74 20.20
C ASP A 643 5.59 -3.00 20.48
N SER A 644 5.09 -4.20 20.18
CA SER A 644 5.87 -5.44 20.37
C SER A 644 7.02 -5.55 19.36
N PHE A 645 8.05 -6.32 19.70
CA PHE A 645 9.21 -6.52 18.81
C PHE A 645 8.79 -7.04 17.44
N HIS A 646 7.90 -8.04 17.38
CA HIS A 646 7.43 -8.64 16.12
C HIS A 646 6.69 -7.64 15.22
N ARG A 647 5.95 -6.69 15.79
CA ARG A 647 5.27 -5.63 15.03
C ARG A 647 6.22 -4.53 14.58
N SER A 648 7.19 -4.20 15.43
CA SER A 648 8.16 -3.12 15.17
C SER A 648 9.16 -3.46 14.05
N VAL A 649 9.52 -4.74 13.90
CA VAL A 649 10.44 -5.18 12.83
C VAL A 649 9.77 -5.41 11.47
N THR A 650 8.44 -5.26 11.38
CA THR A 650 7.69 -5.45 10.13
C THR A 650 7.44 -4.13 9.41
N THR A 651 7.52 -4.14 8.09
CA THR A 651 7.16 -3.00 7.24
C THR A 651 5.66 -3.01 6.95
N SER A 652 5.05 -1.83 6.99
CA SER A 652 3.69 -1.59 6.47
C SER A 652 3.79 -0.52 5.41
N TYR A 653 3.44 -0.86 4.17
CA TYR A 653 3.41 0.07 3.05
C TYR A 653 2.04 0.72 2.97
N TRP A 654 2.03 2.04 2.90
CA TRP A 654 0.85 2.84 2.56
C TRP A 654 1.30 4.02 1.72
N PHE A 655 0.54 4.36 0.69
CA PHE A 655 0.75 5.53 -0.15
C PHE A 655 -0.61 6.16 -0.51
N PRO A 656 -0.69 7.47 -0.77
CA PRO A 656 -1.89 8.03 -1.38
C PRO A 656 -2.23 7.30 -2.67
N SER A 657 -3.49 6.89 -2.84
CA SER A 657 -3.86 6.04 -3.98
C SER A 657 -3.54 6.70 -5.32
N HIS A 658 -2.93 5.92 -6.21
CA HIS A 658 -2.64 6.33 -7.58
C HIS A 658 -3.84 6.03 -8.48
N ILE A 659 -4.18 6.98 -9.34
CA ILE A 659 -5.21 6.78 -10.36
C ILE A 659 -4.56 6.24 -11.63
N LYS A 660 -4.08 4.99 -11.60
CA LYS A 660 -3.42 4.31 -12.73
C LYS A 660 -4.37 3.37 -13.46
N LYS A 661 -3.96 2.97 -14.67
CA LYS A 661 -4.65 1.90 -15.40
C LYS A 661 -4.49 0.58 -14.65
N TYR A 662 -5.52 -0.25 -14.66
CA TYR A 662 -5.51 -1.52 -13.92
C TYR A 662 -5.03 -2.69 -14.77
N TYR A 663 -3.74 -2.99 -14.64
CA TYR A 663 -3.11 -4.22 -15.12
C TYR A 663 -2.47 -4.94 -13.93
N THR A 664 -2.62 -6.26 -13.88
CA THR A 664 -2.16 -7.08 -12.76
C THR A 664 -1.14 -8.12 -13.23
N LEU A 665 -0.24 -8.52 -12.32
CA LEU A 665 0.69 -9.65 -12.50
C LEU A 665 0.15 -10.95 -11.88
N HIS A 666 -0.89 -10.87 -11.05
CA HIS A 666 -1.28 -11.95 -10.14
C HIS A 666 -2.32 -12.93 -10.74
N VAL A 667 -2.97 -12.61 -11.86
CA VAL A 667 -4.11 -13.40 -12.36
C VAL A 667 -3.79 -14.26 -13.60
N ARG A 668 -4.39 -15.47 -13.66
CA ARG A 668 -4.27 -16.46 -14.75
C ARG A 668 -5.59 -16.64 -15.54
N LYS A 669 -5.43 -16.97 -16.83
CA LYS A 669 -6.36 -17.54 -17.83
C LYS A 669 -7.61 -16.74 -18.27
N HIS A 670 -8.31 -16.00 -17.43
CA HIS A 670 -9.66 -15.48 -17.79
C HIS A 670 -9.84 -13.95 -17.68
N LEU A 671 -8.78 -13.19 -17.35
CA LEU A 671 -8.79 -11.72 -17.30
C LEU A 671 -7.78 -11.17 -18.33
N PRO A 672 -8.19 -10.25 -19.25
CA PRO A 672 -7.36 -9.78 -20.35
C PRO A 672 -6.31 -8.71 -19.97
N ASN A 673 -6.19 -8.35 -18.69
CA ASN A 673 -5.39 -7.22 -18.20
C ASN A 673 -4.06 -7.65 -17.56
N ASN A 674 -3.28 -8.45 -18.29
CA ASN A 674 -1.97 -8.93 -17.85
C ASN A 674 -0.85 -7.95 -18.25
N LEU A 675 -0.05 -7.50 -17.27
CA LEU A 675 1.10 -6.62 -17.52
C LEU A 675 2.12 -7.23 -18.50
N LEU A 676 2.33 -8.55 -18.46
CA LEU A 676 3.28 -9.22 -19.36
C LEU A 676 2.82 -9.20 -20.82
N ASP A 677 1.53 -9.42 -21.05
CA ASP A 677 0.98 -9.40 -22.41
C ASP A 677 0.93 -7.96 -22.95
N GLU A 678 0.71 -6.97 -22.09
CA GLU A 678 0.78 -5.56 -22.47
C GLU A 678 2.22 -5.12 -22.82
N LEU A 679 3.21 -5.51 -22.02
CA LEU A 679 4.62 -5.27 -22.35
C LEU A 679 4.99 -5.87 -23.72
N LEU A 680 4.53 -7.10 -23.99
CA LEU A 680 4.77 -7.76 -25.28
C LEU A 680 4.14 -7.03 -26.46
N LYS A 681 3.00 -6.36 -26.29
CA LYS A 681 2.37 -5.53 -27.34
C LYS A 681 3.14 -4.25 -27.61
N LEU A 682 3.71 -3.63 -26.56
CA LEU A 682 4.47 -2.39 -26.67
C LEU A 682 5.86 -2.58 -27.28
N MET A 683 6.41 -3.79 -27.19
CA MET A 683 7.72 -4.14 -27.74
C MET A 683 7.70 -4.41 -29.25
N ARG A 684 8.83 -4.17 -29.92
CA ARG A 684 9.01 -4.56 -31.33
C ARG A 684 9.20 -6.07 -31.45
N LYS A 685 8.68 -6.66 -32.53
CA LYS A 685 8.81 -8.11 -32.82
C LYS A 685 10.27 -8.58 -32.85
N SER A 686 11.19 -7.75 -33.33
CA SER A 686 12.63 -8.05 -33.40
C SER A 686 13.30 -8.15 -32.03
N THR A 687 12.73 -7.56 -31.00
CA THR A 687 13.38 -7.34 -29.71
C THR A 687 13.51 -8.62 -28.90
N ILE A 688 12.51 -9.51 -29.01
CA ILE A 688 12.58 -10.86 -28.41
C ILE A 688 13.75 -11.65 -28.98
N GLU A 689 13.99 -11.56 -30.29
CA GLU A 689 15.11 -12.23 -30.95
C GLU A 689 16.46 -11.63 -30.54
N LYS A 690 16.53 -10.30 -30.38
CA LYS A 690 17.71 -9.61 -29.83
C LYS A 690 17.99 -10.02 -28.39
N MET A 691 16.97 -10.13 -27.54
CA MET A 691 17.09 -10.64 -26.16
C MET A 691 17.71 -12.04 -26.14
N LYS A 692 17.22 -12.95 -27.00
CA LYS A 692 17.75 -14.31 -27.14
C LYS A 692 19.22 -14.36 -27.57
N LYS A 693 19.65 -13.42 -28.43
CA LYS A 693 21.03 -13.33 -28.95
C LYS A 693 22.00 -12.60 -28.02
N SER A 694 21.51 -12.00 -26.93
CA SER A 694 22.33 -11.16 -26.05
C SER A 694 23.35 -11.96 -25.23
N ILE A 695 23.03 -13.21 -24.88
CA ILE A 695 23.88 -14.07 -24.06
C ILE A 695 24.22 -15.34 -24.84
N THR A 696 25.51 -15.64 -24.91
CA THR A 696 26.02 -16.85 -25.57
C THR A 696 26.70 -17.75 -24.53
N PHE A 697 26.14 -18.94 -24.31
CA PHE A 697 26.71 -19.93 -23.41
C PHE A 697 27.83 -20.70 -24.13
N LEU A 698 28.99 -20.80 -23.47
CA LEU A 698 30.21 -21.36 -24.07
C LEU A 698 30.77 -22.53 -23.25
N VAL A 699 30.63 -22.49 -21.92
CA VAL A 699 31.08 -23.57 -21.04
C VAL A 699 29.87 -24.24 -20.41
N HIS A 700 29.61 -25.47 -20.84
CA HIS A 700 28.49 -26.26 -20.33
C HIS A 700 28.76 -26.78 -18.91
N VAL A 701 27.76 -26.68 -18.04
CA VAL A 701 27.78 -27.14 -16.64
C VAL A 701 28.39 -28.53 -16.47
N ASN A 702 27.88 -29.54 -17.18
CA ASN A 702 28.39 -30.92 -17.10
C ASN A 702 29.88 -31.06 -17.46
N SER A 703 30.40 -30.19 -18.31
CA SER A 703 31.82 -30.22 -18.67
C SER A 703 32.67 -29.73 -17.50
N PHE A 704 32.30 -28.60 -16.91
CA PHE A 704 33.02 -28.05 -15.77
C PHE A 704 32.89 -28.93 -14.51
N LEU A 705 31.70 -29.48 -14.25
CA LEU A 705 31.47 -30.40 -13.13
C LEU A 705 32.35 -31.65 -13.18
N GLN A 706 32.74 -32.12 -14.37
CA GLN A 706 33.62 -33.28 -14.49
C GLN A 706 35.05 -32.98 -14.00
N LEU A 707 35.50 -31.73 -14.10
CA LEU A 707 36.83 -31.29 -13.70
C LEU A 707 36.88 -30.82 -12.24
N ASP A 708 35.73 -30.43 -11.69
CA ASP A 708 35.65 -29.85 -10.34
C ASP A 708 34.93 -30.80 -9.37
N PHE A 709 33.61 -30.90 -9.49
CA PHE A 709 32.77 -31.64 -8.54
C PHE A 709 32.99 -33.16 -8.58
N PHE A 710 32.95 -33.75 -9.78
CA PHE A 710 33.13 -35.17 -10.01
C PHE A 710 34.59 -35.55 -10.31
N HIS A 711 35.56 -34.67 -10.00
CA HIS A 711 36.97 -34.90 -10.33
C HIS A 711 37.51 -36.21 -9.72
N ASN A 712 36.95 -36.66 -8.59
CA ASN A 712 37.30 -37.93 -7.94
C ASN A 712 37.02 -39.17 -8.81
N LEU A 713 36.13 -39.06 -9.80
CA LEU A 713 35.80 -40.11 -10.76
C LEU A 713 36.78 -40.15 -11.94
N ASN A 714 37.69 -39.17 -12.05
CA ASN A 714 38.71 -39.15 -13.08
C ASN A 714 39.89 -40.05 -12.69
N GLU A 715 40.38 -40.83 -13.65
CA GLU A 715 41.62 -41.58 -13.49
C GLU A 715 42.80 -40.59 -13.52
N PRO A 716 43.78 -40.65 -12.60
CA PRO A 716 44.97 -39.83 -12.72
C PRO A 716 45.79 -40.25 -13.96
N PRO A 717 46.33 -39.31 -14.75
CA PRO A 717 47.26 -39.61 -15.83
C PRO A 717 48.50 -40.38 -15.33
N PHE A 718 49.11 -41.18 -16.20
CA PHE A 718 50.25 -42.01 -15.84
C PHE A 718 51.42 -41.15 -15.29
N GLY A 719 51.90 -41.48 -14.09
CA GLY A 719 53.02 -40.79 -13.44
C GLY A 719 52.66 -39.58 -12.58
N PHE A 720 51.40 -39.14 -12.55
CA PHE A 720 50.95 -38.03 -11.71
C PHE A 720 50.01 -38.49 -10.58
N PRO A 721 50.11 -37.89 -9.37
CA PRO A 721 49.10 -38.09 -8.34
C PRO A 721 47.78 -37.43 -8.75
N ARG A 722 46.69 -37.78 -8.04
CA ARG A 722 45.37 -37.17 -8.29
C ARG A 722 45.45 -35.65 -8.06
N ALA A 723 45.11 -34.88 -9.09
CA ALA A 723 45.00 -33.43 -8.98
C ALA A 723 43.80 -33.04 -8.10
N HIS A 724 43.94 -31.92 -7.40
CA HIS A 724 42.83 -31.29 -6.68
C HIS A 724 41.74 -30.80 -7.66
N PRO A 725 40.49 -30.61 -7.19
CA PRO A 725 39.43 -29.99 -7.99
C PRO A 725 39.86 -28.67 -8.62
N LEU A 726 39.34 -28.38 -9.82
CA LEU A 726 39.69 -27.18 -10.56
C LEU A 726 39.44 -25.89 -9.76
N SER A 727 38.37 -25.79 -8.98
CA SER A 727 38.07 -24.60 -8.16
C SER A 727 39.18 -24.26 -7.15
N LEU A 728 39.71 -25.27 -6.44
CA LEU A 728 40.81 -25.08 -5.47
C LEU A 728 42.11 -24.67 -6.17
N ILE A 729 42.38 -25.24 -7.33
CA ILE A 729 43.56 -24.87 -8.14
C ILE A 729 43.45 -23.41 -8.59
N LEU A 730 42.27 -23.00 -9.06
CA LEU A 730 42.02 -21.64 -9.51
C LEU A 730 42.18 -20.62 -8.39
N GLU A 731 41.59 -20.85 -7.22
CA GLU A 731 41.74 -19.96 -6.06
C GLU A 731 43.19 -19.84 -5.62
N HIS A 732 43.89 -20.98 -5.49
CA HIS A 732 45.29 -20.99 -5.07
C HIS A 732 46.19 -20.24 -6.05
N LYS A 733 46.04 -20.52 -7.35
CA LYS A 733 46.84 -19.87 -8.39
C LYS A 733 46.54 -18.39 -8.51
N PHE A 734 45.30 -17.99 -8.28
CA PHE A 734 44.92 -16.56 -8.25
C PHE A 734 45.62 -15.84 -7.10
N LYS A 735 45.61 -16.43 -5.90
CA LYS A 735 46.30 -15.88 -4.72
C LYS A 735 47.81 -15.77 -4.94
N GLU A 736 48.44 -16.82 -5.48
CA GLU A 736 49.87 -16.81 -5.79
C GLU A 736 50.21 -15.73 -6.82
N TRP A 737 49.43 -15.63 -7.89
CA TRP A 737 49.64 -14.62 -8.94
C TRP A 737 49.51 -13.19 -8.40
N MET A 738 48.47 -12.92 -7.59
CA MET A 738 48.24 -11.59 -7.03
C MET A 738 49.36 -11.19 -6.04
N ASN A 739 49.77 -12.11 -5.16
CA ASN A 739 50.84 -11.86 -4.20
C ASN A 739 52.21 -11.74 -4.88
N GLY A 740 52.43 -12.48 -5.97
CA GLY A 740 53.64 -12.42 -6.80
C GLY A 740 53.69 -11.20 -7.74
N SER A 741 52.67 -10.34 -7.72
CA SER A 741 52.66 -9.14 -8.56
C SER A 741 53.63 -8.06 -8.05
N PRO A 742 54.10 -7.16 -8.93
CA PRO A 742 55.00 -6.06 -8.54
C PRO A 742 54.43 -5.19 -7.41
N ALA A 743 53.11 -5.02 -7.35
CA ALA A 743 52.43 -4.31 -6.26
C ALA A 743 52.27 -5.18 -5.00
N GLY A 744 51.98 -6.48 -5.16
CA GLY A 744 51.75 -7.43 -4.05
C GLY A 744 52.93 -7.54 -3.08
N PHE A 745 54.16 -7.43 -3.60
CA PHE A 745 55.38 -7.40 -2.78
C PHE A 745 55.40 -6.22 -1.79
N TYR A 746 54.98 -5.03 -2.20
CA TYR A 746 54.99 -3.85 -1.32
C TYR A 746 53.88 -3.94 -0.25
N PHE A 747 52.67 -4.37 -0.64
CA PHE A 747 51.53 -4.48 0.30
C PHE A 747 51.61 -5.67 1.25
N SER A 748 52.47 -6.66 1.00
CA SER A 748 52.77 -7.72 1.96
C SER A 748 53.81 -7.31 3.00
N ASN A 749 54.56 -6.22 2.76
CA ASN A 749 55.68 -5.77 3.59
C ASN A 749 55.36 -4.53 4.43
N TYR A 750 54.50 -4.69 5.44
CA TYR A 750 54.12 -3.58 6.33
C TYR A 750 55.22 -3.11 7.28
N GLN A 751 56.15 -3.98 7.66
CA GLN A 751 57.09 -3.74 8.77
C GLN A 751 58.38 -3.03 8.35
N ASN A 752 58.75 -3.06 7.07
CA ASN A 752 60.04 -2.53 6.60
C ASN A 752 59.91 -1.05 6.15
N PRO A 753 60.52 -0.08 6.86
CA PRO A 753 60.40 1.34 6.53
C PRO A 753 61.12 1.72 5.22
N TYR A 754 62.15 0.99 4.81
CA TYR A 754 62.88 1.26 3.57
C TYR A 754 62.04 0.91 2.33
N ILE A 755 61.32 -0.21 2.39
CA ILE A 755 60.37 -0.64 1.33
C ILE A 755 59.22 0.36 1.20
N ARG A 756 58.76 0.96 2.31
CA ARG A 756 57.75 2.02 2.28
C ARG A 756 58.26 3.30 1.63
N LYS A 757 59.53 3.67 1.88
CA LYS A 757 60.15 4.84 1.23
C LYS A 757 60.32 4.62 -0.27
N GLU A 758 60.73 3.42 -0.69
CA GLU A 758 60.81 3.05 -2.11
C GLU A 758 59.43 3.05 -2.78
N LEU A 759 58.40 2.50 -2.12
CA LEU A 759 57.02 2.58 -2.61
C LEU A 759 56.57 4.03 -2.77
N HIS A 760 56.84 4.89 -1.79
CA HIS A 760 56.47 6.31 -1.84
C HIS A 760 57.13 7.02 -3.03
N ASN A 761 58.42 6.78 -3.26
CA ASN A 761 59.13 7.33 -4.41
C ASN A 761 58.55 6.79 -5.74
N ARG A 762 58.25 5.49 -5.84
CA ARG A 762 57.64 4.90 -7.05
C ARG A 762 56.26 5.44 -7.36
N VAL A 763 55.47 5.76 -6.33
CA VAL A 763 54.15 6.39 -6.48
C VAL A 763 54.30 7.84 -6.94
N LEU A 764 55.28 8.59 -6.39
CA LEU A 764 55.56 9.97 -6.77
C LEU A 764 56.12 10.09 -8.21
N ASP A 765 56.94 9.13 -8.64
CA ASP A 765 57.60 9.11 -9.96
C ASP A 765 56.72 8.52 -11.09
N LEU A 766 55.40 8.35 -10.88
CA LEU A 766 54.38 7.87 -11.84
C LEU A 766 54.51 6.41 -12.35
N LYS A 767 55.32 5.54 -11.73
CA LYS A 767 55.54 4.15 -12.20
C LYS A 767 54.85 3.05 -11.39
N PHE A 768 53.83 3.40 -10.62
CA PHE A 768 53.02 2.41 -9.91
C PHE A 768 51.81 2.00 -10.75
N GLU A 769 51.80 0.77 -11.28
CA GLU A 769 50.64 0.17 -11.93
C GLU A 769 50.09 -1.00 -11.10
N PRO A 770 48.78 -1.01 -10.79
CA PRO A 770 48.15 -2.16 -10.15
C PRO A 770 48.04 -3.35 -11.13
N PRO A 771 47.98 -4.59 -10.62
CA PRO A 771 47.82 -5.78 -11.46
C PRO A 771 46.53 -5.72 -12.28
N LYS A 772 46.64 -5.89 -13.60
CA LYS A 772 45.48 -5.86 -14.53
C LYS A 772 44.90 -7.27 -14.68
N ILE A 773 43.57 -7.39 -14.60
CA ILE A 773 42.87 -8.68 -14.75
C ILE A 773 43.13 -9.34 -16.12
N ASN A 774 43.47 -8.54 -17.14
CA ASN A 774 43.82 -9.06 -18.47
C ASN A 774 45.05 -10.00 -18.43
N GLU A 775 46.02 -9.72 -17.55
CA GLU A 775 47.17 -10.61 -17.37
C GLU A 775 46.77 -11.90 -16.64
N TRP A 776 45.83 -11.81 -15.69
CA TRP A 776 45.25 -13.00 -15.07
C TRP A 776 44.47 -13.86 -16.07
N ASN A 777 43.72 -13.28 -17.01
CA ASN A 777 42.96 -14.03 -18.02
C ASN A 777 43.85 -14.97 -18.84
N LYS A 778 45.09 -14.55 -19.15
CA LYS A 778 46.08 -15.39 -19.84
C LYS A 778 46.53 -16.57 -18.98
N VAL A 779 46.77 -16.33 -17.69
CA VAL A 779 47.12 -17.38 -16.71
C VAL A 779 45.96 -18.35 -16.51
N LEU A 780 44.74 -17.83 -16.36
CA LEU A 780 43.51 -18.59 -16.24
C LEU A 780 43.29 -19.51 -17.43
N LYS A 781 43.52 -19.01 -18.66
CA LYS A 781 43.46 -19.81 -19.89
C LYS A 781 44.40 -21.01 -19.83
N ILE A 782 45.65 -20.79 -19.41
CA ILE A 782 46.66 -21.86 -19.33
C ILE A 782 46.23 -22.92 -18.32
N ILE A 783 45.74 -22.53 -17.15
CA ILE A 783 45.31 -23.45 -16.09
C ILE A 783 44.13 -24.30 -16.56
N ILE A 784 43.09 -23.66 -17.10
CA ILE A 784 41.89 -24.36 -17.59
C ILE A 784 42.27 -25.30 -18.74
N LYS A 785 43.09 -24.83 -19.69
CA LYS A 785 43.59 -25.66 -20.80
C LYS A 785 44.31 -26.91 -20.29
N CYS A 786 45.24 -26.74 -19.34
CA CYS A 786 45.97 -27.83 -18.72
C CYS A 786 45.03 -28.85 -18.06
N ALA A 787 43.97 -28.40 -17.37
CA ALA A 787 43.01 -29.29 -16.73
C ALA A 787 42.22 -30.15 -17.74
N TYR A 788 41.83 -29.58 -18.89
CA TYR A 788 41.20 -30.33 -19.97
C TYR A 788 42.16 -31.31 -20.65
N GLU A 789 43.41 -30.91 -20.89
CA GLU A 789 44.44 -31.80 -21.46
C GLU A 789 44.69 -33.01 -20.54
N MET A 790 44.83 -32.79 -19.23
CA MET A 790 44.92 -33.86 -18.24
C MET A 790 43.69 -34.78 -18.25
N TYR A 791 42.49 -34.24 -18.49
CA TYR A 791 41.29 -35.05 -18.63
C TYR A 791 41.31 -35.96 -19.86
N PHE A 792 41.73 -35.44 -21.02
CA PHE A 792 41.78 -36.22 -22.26
C PHE A 792 42.88 -37.29 -22.27
N GLU A 793 43.88 -37.18 -21.39
CA GLU A 793 45.00 -38.12 -21.33
C GLU A 793 44.72 -39.44 -20.58
N GLN A 794 43.54 -39.58 -19.99
CA GLN A 794 43.12 -40.78 -19.25
C GLN A 794 43.02 -42.01 -20.15
N ARG A 795 43.30 -43.19 -19.59
CA ARG A 795 43.37 -44.45 -20.35
C ARG A 795 42.04 -44.77 -21.05
N HIS A 796 40.92 -44.67 -20.32
CA HIS A 796 39.61 -44.96 -20.87
C HIS A 796 39.17 -43.93 -21.93
N VAL A 797 39.49 -42.65 -21.74
CA VAL A 797 39.18 -41.59 -22.72
C VAL A 797 39.98 -41.80 -24.00
N LYS A 798 41.29 -42.06 -23.92
CA LYS A 798 42.15 -42.36 -25.08
C LYS A 798 41.65 -43.58 -25.86
N ASN A 799 41.27 -44.65 -25.18
CA ASN A 799 40.78 -45.87 -25.83
C ASN A 799 39.46 -45.65 -26.58
N LEU A 800 38.54 -44.88 -26.01
CA LEU A 800 37.28 -44.53 -26.66
C LEU A 800 37.49 -43.54 -27.81
N PHE A 801 38.43 -42.60 -27.67
CA PHE A 801 38.73 -41.59 -28.69
C PHE A 801 39.44 -42.17 -29.92
N LYS A 802 40.19 -43.28 -29.80
CA LYS A 802 40.83 -43.96 -30.94
C LYS A 802 39.85 -44.39 -32.04
N TYR A 803 38.62 -44.74 -31.69
CA TYR A 803 37.59 -45.19 -32.63
C TYR A 803 36.52 -44.13 -32.92
N HIS A 804 36.85 -42.86 -32.69
CA HIS A 804 35.90 -41.74 -32.72
C HIS A 804 35.00 -41.69 -33.97
N ASN A 805 35.53 -41.97 -35.17
CA ASN A 805 34.76 -41.90 -36.43
C ASN A 805 34.21 -43.26 -36.90
N ILE A 806 34.50 -44.35 -36.17
CA ILE A 806 34.24 -45.74 -36.61
C ILE A 806 33.09 -46.37 -35.81
N HIS A 807 32.96 -46.02 -34.53
CA HIS A 807 31.94 -46.56 -33.62
C HIS A 807 31.15 -45.45 -32.92
N ASN A 808 30.05 -45.83 -32.24
CA ASN A 808 29.24 -44.89 -31.49
C ASN A 808 30.05 -44.22 -30.36
N ILE A 809 29.93 -42.90 -30.22
CA ILE A 809 30.74 -42.10 -29.31
C ILE A 809 29.95 -41.83 -28.03
N ASN A 810 30.66 -41.82 -26.90
CA ASN A 810 30.08 -41.26 -25.68
C ASN A 810 29.91 -39.74 -25.84
N ASN A 811 28.66 -39.28 -25.94
CA ASN A 811 28.29 -37.87 -26.08
C ASN A 811 28.94 -36.94 -25.05
N LYS A 812 29.33 -37.46 -23.87
CA LYS A 812 30.04 -36.68 -22.85
C LYS A 812 31.45 -36.27 -23.28
N ILE A 813 32.19 -37.14 -23.99
CA ILE A 813 33.54 -36.84 -24.48
C ILE A 813 33.47 -35.76 -25.56
N MET A 814 32.43 -35.81 -26.41
CA MET A 814 32.17 -34.75 -27.40
C MET A 814 31.86 -33.41 -26.72
N LEU A 815 31.00 -33.41 -25.69
CA LEU A 815 30.70 -32.19 -24.93
C LEU A 815 31.96 -31.57 -24.29
N MET A 816 32.85 -32.39 -23.72
CA MET A 816 34.13 -31.93 -23.16
C MET A 816 35.01 -31.29 -24.23
N ARG A 817 35.07 -31.90 -25.43
CA ARG A 817 35.86 -31.40 -26.56
C ARG A 817 35.31 -30.10 -27.12
N ASP A 818 34.01 -30.02 -27.35
CA ASP A 818 33.35 -28.82 -27.87
C ASP A 818 33.53 -27.65 -26.90
N THR A 819 33.39 -27.90 -25.60
CA THR A 819 33.62 -26.89 -24.55
C THR A 819 35.08 -26.41 -24.54
N TYR A 820 36.03 -27.34 -24.65
CA TYR A 820 37.46 -27.02 -24.73
C TYR A 820 37.81 -26.19 -25.97
N ASP A 821 37.28 -26.58 -27.14
CA ASP A 821 37.52 -25.86 -28.40
C ASP A 821 36.87 -24.47 -28.40
N MET A 822 35.64 -24.34 -27.88
CA MET A 822 34.93 -23.06 -27.74
C MET A 822 35.65 -22.09 -26.80
N PHE A 823 36.19 -22.61 -25.68
CA PHE A 823 37.00 -21.82 -24.75
C PHE A 823 38.31 -21.35 -25.40
N ASN A 824 39.02 -22.25 -26.08
CA ASN A 824 40.38 -21.97 -26.57
C ASN A 824 40.47 -21.11 -27.83
N ARG A 825 39.54 -21.24 -28.77
CA ARG A 825 39.74 -20.72 -30.14
C ARG A 825 39.42 -19.24 -30.32
N LYS A 826 38.44 -18.66 -29.61
CA LYS A 826 37.95 -17.30 -29.96
C LYS A 826 37.42 -16.40 -28.84
N ASN A 827 37.17 -16.90 -27.62
CA ASN A 827 36.37 -16.15 -26.63
C ASN A 827 36.97 -16.05 -25.22
N PHE A 828 38.19 -16.53 -24.96
CA PHE A 828 38.70 -16.66 -23.59
C PHE A 828 38.78 -15.34 -22.80
N ASP A 829 39.01 -14.21 -23.48
CA ASP A 829 39.07 -12.88 -22.87
C ASP A 829 37.69 -12.35 -22.43
N ASP A 830 36.61 -12.84 -23.04
CA ASP A 830 35.24 -12.35 -22.88
C ASP A 830 34.34 -13.28 -22.04
N ILE A 831 34.84 -14.47 -21.66
CA ILE A 831 34.05 -15.45 -20.89
C ILE A 831 33.99 -15.04 -19.42
N LEU A 832 32.76 -14.98 -18.90
CA LEU A 832 32.48 -14.82 -17.49
C LEU A 832 32.04 -16.16 -16.91
N PHE A 833 32.64 -16.54 -15.77
CA PHE A 833 32.28 -17.74 -15.02
C PHE A 833 31.41 -17.37 -13.83
N PHE A 834 30.15 -17.79 -13.84
CA PHE A 834 29.22 -17.64 -12.71
C PHE A 834 28.95 -19.00 -12.08
N ALA A 835 28.47 -19.00 -10.83
CA ALA A 835 28.21 -20.22 -10.08
C ALA A 835 26.83 -20.21 -9.44
N ASP A 836 26.08 -21.30 -9.64
CA ASP A 836 24.86 -21.56 -8.87
C ASP A 836 25.22 -22.35 -7.60
N ILE A 837 24.75 -21.87 -6.45
CA ILE A 837 25.03 -22.51 -5.16
C ILE A 837 24.03 -23.66 -4.94
N VAL A 838 24.51 -24.90 -4.99
CA VAL A 838 23.67 -26.08 -4.71
C VAL A 838 23.95 -26.66 -3.32
N ASN A 839 22.87 -26.87 -2.56
CA ASN A 839 22.92 -27.59 -1.29
C ASN A 839 22.73 -29.09 -1.53
N ILE A 840 23.83 -29.85 -1.42
CA ILE A 840 23.87 -31.30 -1.68
C ILE A 840 22.87 -32.08 -0.82
N ARG A 841 22.55 -31.60 0.39
CA ARG A 841 21.66 -32.28 1.34
C ARG A 841 20.22 -32.45 0.81
N LYS A 842 19.76 -31.57 -0.09
CA LYS A 842 18.43 -31.68 -0.69
C LYS A 842 18.34 -32.76 -1.78
N TYR A 843 19.48 -33.16 -2.37
CA TYR A 843 19.51 -34.02 -3.56
C TYR A 843 20.06 -35.43 -3.32
N LEU A 844 20.73 -35.70 -2.19
CA LEU A 844 21.12 -37.05 -1.80
C LEU A 844 20.03 -37.72 -0.96
N THR A 845 19.10 -38.41 -1.62
CA THR A 845 18.06 -39.25 -1.00
C THR A 845 18.61 -40.44 -0.19
N ALA A 846 19.90 -40.79 -0.38
CA ALA A 846 20.54 -41.97 0.22
C ALA A 846 21.38 -41.72 1.49
N THR A 847 21.15 -40.63 2.24
CA THR A 847 21.86 -40.40 3.52
C THR A 847 21.16 -41.09 4.70
N PRO A 848 21.82 -42.01 5.44
CA PRO A 848 21.24 -42.68 6.61
C PRO A 848 20.78 -41.68 7.68
N LEU A 849 19.65 -41.96 8.34
CA LEU A 849 19.04 -41.08 9.36
C LEU A 849 19.99 -40.74 10.52
N VAL A 850 20.86 -41.68 10.90
CA VAL A 850 21.85 -41.50 11.97
C VAL A 850 22.92 -40.48 11.58
N LYS A 851 23.41 -40.54 10.33
CA LYS A 851 24.38 -39.59 9.78
C LYS A 851 23.78 -38.19 9.65
N LYS A 852 22.50 -38.08 9.26
CA LYS A 852 21.75 -36.81 9.25
C LYS A 852 21.66 -36.11 10.60
N ARG A 853 21.67 -36.86 11.72
CA ARG A 853 21.57 -36.32 13.08
C ARG A 853 22.93 -35.77 13.54
N MET A 854 23.99 -36.57 13.38
CA MET A 854 25.39 -36.17 13.64
C MET A 854 25.80 -34.94 12.82
N ASP A 855 25.52 -34.96 11.52
CA ASP A 855 25.82 -33.86 10.60
C ASP A 855 25.06 -32.57 10.94
N ARG A 856 23.86 -32.68 11.54
CA ARG A 856 23.10 -31.54 12.06
C ARG A 856 23.79 -30.91 13.27
N THR A 857 24.30 -31.73 14.17
CA THR A 857 25.06 -31.27 15.33
C THR A 857 26.37 -30.60 14.89
N PHE A 858 27.10 -31.19 13.93
CA PHE A 858 28.30 -30.59 13.36
C PHE A 858 28.04 -29.27 12.62
N TYR A 859 26.94 -29.18 11.86
CA TYR A 859 26.52 -27.93 11.20
C TYR A 859 26.22 -26.81 12.22
N VAL A 860 25.52 -27.14 13.31
CA VAL A 860 25.19 -26.16 14.37
C VAL A 860 26.46 -25.72 15.12
N VAL A 861 27.35 -26.66 15.45
CA VAL A 861 28.63 -26.35 16.11
C VAL A 861 29.51 -25.45 15.24
N HIS A 862 29.59 -25.72 13.93
CA HIS A 862 30.32 -24.85 12.99
C HIS A 862 29.63 -23.50 12.74
N SER A 863 28.30 -23.42 12.87
CA SER A 863 27.58 -22.14 12.72
C SER A 863 27.85 -21.15 13.86
N ILE A 864 28.20 -21.65 15.05
CA ILE A 864 28.52 -20.82 16.22
C ILE A 864 29.98 -20.32 16.17
N LEU A 865 30.89 -21.05 15.51
CA LEU A 865 32.33 -20.75 15.48
C LEU A 865 32.81 -20.00 14.21
N GLY A 866 31.93 -19.73 13.26
CA GLY A 866 32.25 -18.95 12.06
C GLY A 866 32.23 -19.76 10.76
N ASN A 867 31.45 -19.24 9.81
CA ASN A 867 31.24 -19.69 8.43
C ASN A 867 30.54 -21.05 8.22
N SER A 868 29.25 -21.10 8.55
CA SER A 868 28.32 -22.22 8.27
C SER A 868 27.98 -22.44 6.78
N VAL A 869 28.48 -21.60 5.87
CA VAL A 869 28.09 -21.62 4.46
C VAL A 869 28.81 -22.73 3.69
N ASN A 870 30.01 -23.14 4.08
CA ASN A 870 30.86 -24.01 3.24
C ASN A 870 30.74 -25.53 3.49
N PHE A 871 29.97 -26.00 4.47
CA PHE A 871 30.02 -27.44 4.83
C PHE A 871 29.30 -28.37 3.81
N TYR A 872 28.32 -27.87 3.04
CA TYR A 872 27.52 -28.67 2.08
C TYR A 872 27.24 -27.98 0.73
N LYS A 873 27.91 -26.86 0.44
CA LYS A 873 27.67 -26.05 -0.75
C LYS A 873 28.84 -26.17 -1.72
N TYR A 874 28.56 -26.59 -2.95
CA TYR A 874 29.49 -26.49 -4.08
C TYR A 874 28.90 -25.54 -5.12
N GLY A 875 29.77 -24.81 -5.81
CA GLY A 875 29.37 -23.96 -6.92
C GLY A 875 29.24 -24.79 -8.19
N ILE A 876 28.07 -24.73 -8.84
CA ILE A 876 27.91 -25.24 -10.20
C ILE A 876 28.34 -24.12 -11.14
N ILE A 877 29.59 -24.17 -11.57
CA ILE A 877 30.18 -23.15 -12.43
C ILE A 877 29.83 -23.40 -13.90
N TYR A 878 29.43 -22.33 -14.59
CA TYR A 878 29.22 -22.30 -16.05
C TYR A 878 29.78 -21.01 -16.63
N GLY A 879 30.02 -21.00 -17.95
CA GLY A 879 30.66 -19.90 -18.64
C GLY A 879 29.82 -19.36 -19.78
N PHE A 880 29.69 -18.04 -19.85
CA PHE A 880 28.95 -17.34 -20.90
C PHE A 880 29.66 -16.04 -21.31
N LYS A 881 29.30 -15.52 -22.49
CA LYS A 881 29.72 -14.22 -23.02
C LYS A 881 28.49 -13.35 -23.25
N VAL A 882 28.60 -12.07 -22.92
CA VAL A 882 27.57 -11.05 -23.13
C VAL A 882 27.88 -10.23 -24.37
N ASN A 883 26.94 -10.17 -25.31
CA ASN A 883 27.01 -9.23 -26.42
C ASN A 883 26.49 -7.85 -25.96
N LYS A 884 27.42 -6.94 -25.65
CA LYS A 884 27.12 -5.63 -25.06
C LYS A 884 26.33 -4.71 -26.00
N GLU A 885 26.56 -4.79 -27.31
CA GLU A 885 25.89 -3.95 -28.30
C GLU A 885 24.40 -4.29 -28.39
N ILE A 886 24.07 -5.58 -28.53
CA ILE A 886 22.68 -6.03 -28.57
C ILE A 886 21.99 -5.78 -27.22
N LEU A 887 22.68 -6.02 -26.11
CA LEU A 887 22.12 -5.78 -24.78
C LEU A 887 21.79 -4.30 -24.57
N LYS A 888 22.65 -3.39 -25.06
CA LYS A 888 22.41 -1.94 -24.98
C LYS A 888 21.14 -1.54 -25.73
N GLU A 889 20.95 -2.02 -26.96
CA GLU A 889 19.74 -1.75 -27.73
C GLU A 889 18.47 -2.25 -27.03
N VAL A 890 18.52 -3.45 -26.45
CA VAL A 890 17.40 -4.02 -25.69
C VAL A 890 17.07 -3.17 -24.46
N VAL A 891 18.09 -2.76 -23.70
CA VAL A 891 17.91 -1.93 -22.50
C VAL A 891 17.36 -0.55 -22.86
N ASP A 892 17.82 0.05 -23.96
CA ASP A 892 17.35 1.37 -24.41
C ASP A 892 15.88 1.32 -24.85
N GLU A 893 15.45 0.24 -25.53
CA GLU A 893 14.03 0.05 -25.87
C GLU A 893 13.17 -0.14 -24.62
N LEU A 894 13.60 -0.98 -23.67
CA LEU A 894 12.89 -1.19 -22.40
C LEU A 894 12.78 0.12 -21.59
N PHE A 895 13.86 0.90 -21.52
CA PHE A 895 13.87 2.20 -20.84
C PHE A 895 12.91 3.19 -21.50
N SER A 896 12.90 3.24 -22.84
CA SER A 896 11.95 4.06 -23.59
C SER A 896 10.49 3.67 -23.28
N ILE A 897 10.17 2.37 -23.30
CA ILE A 897 8.81 1.88 -22.99
C ILE A 897 8.40 2.28 -21.58
N TYR A 898 9.27 2.10 -20.59
CA TYR A 898 9.00 2.49 -19.21
C TYR A 898 8.71 4.00 -19.09
N ASN A 899 9.53 4.85 -19.71
CA ASN A 899 9.36 6.31 -19.61
C ASN A 899 8.05 6.83 -20.23
N PHE A 900 7.59 6.23 -21.33
CA PHE A 900 6.35 6.64 -21.98
C PHE A 900 5.08 6.12 -21.30
N ASN A 901 5.18 5.05 -20.50
CA ASN A 901 4.03 4.31 -19.96
C ASN A 901 3.98 4.32 -18.41
N THR A 902 4.27 5.47 -17.79
CA THR A 902 4.24 5.64 -16.32
C THR A 902 2.82 5.62 -15.72
N ASP A 903 1.78 5.68 -16.55
CA ASP A 903 0.37 5.47 -16.20
C ASP A 903 0.02 3.99 -15.96
N ILE A 904 0.86 3.06 -16.44
CA ILE A 904 0.71 1.61 -16.28
C ILE A 904 1.79 1.07 -15.31
N PHE A 905 3.05 1.35 -15.63
CA PHE A 905 4.17 0.76 -14.90
C PHE A 905 4.52 1.58 -13.66
N THR A 906 4.79 0.86 -12.57
CA THR A 906 5.55 1.35 -11.42
C THR A 906 6.97 0.78 -11.53
N ASP A 907 7.95 1.40 -10.89
CA ASP A 907 9.36 0.99 -10.99
C ASP A 907 9.54 -0.50 -10.67
N THR A 908 8.83 -0.96 -9.64
CA THR A 908 8.84 -2.35 -9.19
C THR A 908 8.06 -3.27 -10.12
N SER A 909 6.88 -2.85 -10.62
CA SER A 909 6.09 -3.69 -11.51
C SER A 909 6.76 -3.88 -12.87
N PHE A 910 7.50 -2.88 -13.37
CA PHE A 910 8.27 -2.99 -14.61
C PHE A 910 9.36 -4.07 -14.49
N LEU A 911 10.16 -4.05 -13.42
CA LEU A 911 11.20 -5.05 -13.19
C LEU A 911 10.64 -6.47 -13.04
N GLN A 912 9.53 -6.62 -12.31
CA GLN A 912 8.86 -7.92 -12.18
C GLN A 912 8.33 -8.42 -13.53
N THR A 913 7.74 -7.53 -14.33
CA THR A 913 7.21 -7.87 -15.66
C THR A 913 8.33 -8.31 -16.61
N VAL A 914 9.46 -7.57 -16.63
CA VAL A 914 10.64 -7.92 -17.42
C VAL A 914 11.24 -9.27 -16.96
N TYR A 915 11.28 -9.52 -15.65
CA TYR A 915 11.72 -10.81 -15.12
C TYR A 915 10.83 -11.97 -15.58
N LEU A 916 9.50 -11.81 -15.50
CA LEU A 916 8.57 -12.83 -16.02
C LEU A 916 8.68 -13.02 -17.53
N LEU A 917 8.95 -11.95 -18.28
CA LEU A 917 9.25 -12.04 -19.71
C LEU A 917 10.49 -12.90 -19.96
N PHE A 918 11.57 -12.68 -19.21
CA PHE A 918 12.77 -13.50 -19.33
C PHE A 918 12.51 -14.97 -18.96
N ARG A 919 11.71 -15.23 -17.92
CA ARG A 919 11.30 -16.60 -17.55
C ARG A 919 10.46 -17.26 -18.66
N LYS A 920 9.54 -16.52 -19.28
CA LYS A 920 8.76 -17.00 -20.44
C LYS A 920 9.68 -17.33 -21.62
N ILE A 921 10.68 -16.49 -21.91
CA ILE A 921 11.68 -16.73 -22.95
C ILE A 921 12.52 -17.99 -22.63
N GLU A 922 12.98 -18.13 -21.38
CA GLU A 922 13.71 -19.31 -20.90
C GLU A 922 12.90 -20.60 -21.10
N ASP A 923 11.62 -20.59 -20.70
CA ASP A 923 10.73 -21.74 -20.83
C ASP A 923 10.50 -22.13 -22.31
N THR A 924 10.61 -21.20 -23.27
CA THR A 924 10.52 -21.54 -24.71
C THR A 924 11.67 -22.41 -25.22
N TYR A 925 12.79 -22.51 -24.50
CA TYR A 925 13.92 -23.38 -24.86
C TYR A 925 13.76 -24.82 -24.36
N LYS A 926 12.79 -25.10 -23.48
CA LYS A 926 12.55 -26.46 -22.98
C LYS A 926 11.89 -27.29 -24.06
N THR A 927 12.47 -28.46 -24.36
CA THR A 927 11.95 -29.38 -25.37
C THR A 927 11.68 -30.76 -24.76
N GLN A 928 10.61 -31.42 -25.21
CA GLN A 928 10.18 -32.73 -24.71
C GLN A 928 11.27 -33.82 -24.78
N ARG A 929 12.25 -33.67 -25.68
CA ARG A 929 13.33 -34.65 -25.90
C ARG A 929 14.33 -34.73 -24.73
N ARG A 930 14.41 -33.69 -23.89
CA ARG A 930 15.22 -33.66 -22.67
C ARG A 930 14.24 -33.81 -21.50
N ASN A 931 13.99 -35.04 -21.05
CA ASN A 931 13.00 -35.34 -20.01
C ASN A 931 13.30 -34.60 -18.70
N ASP A 932 12.61 -33.48 -18.45
CA ASP A 932 12.72 -32.69 -17.22
C ASP A 932 12.12 -33.38 -15.96
N ARG A 933 11.63 -34.63 -16.09
CA ARG A 933 10.84 -35.34 -15.07
C ARG A 933 11.44 -36.65 -14.53
N MET A 934 12.63 -37.06 -14.97
CA MET A 934 13.30 -38.26 -14.43
C MET A 934 14.32 -37.92 -13.36
#